data_AF-A0A845X352-F1
#
_entry.id   AF-A0A845X352-F1
#
_cell.length_a   1.000
_cell.length_b   1.000
_cell.length_c   1.000
_cell.angle_alpha   90.00
_cell.angle_beta   90.00
_cell.angle_gamma   90.00
#
_symmetry.space_group_name_H-M   'P 1'
#
loop_
_entity.id
_entity.type
_entity.pdbx_description
1 polymer ?
#
loop_
_entity_poly.entity_id
_entity_poly.type
_entity_poly.pdbx_seq_one_letter_code
_entity_poly.pdbx_strand_id
1 'polypeptide(L)'
;MIIQKSYSIDKQILLTFYGTLQAELAVDLTIFNQGDRSHPVIMMSVTGVANPDLAKLARRYWQEEYRPLMRGRDIRPEVIQTGRVNLKSCQSSADQLVIALNDWLKSPEFKTIHENLLRVLSEDDNIQILIQTRDRSLQQLPWSAWEFLREYPKATVNLALPYCGSELLSSSALLPMGEGLRKRSFARRGLGERIAKFISKISNVINRDVLEEKAPEFRRTRILGVFGASKDIDTGVDKKVLEGLRSDLIEVKILNQPDRAQISNQLWQESWNIVVFAGHSETKDGQGVLYLNDAHETLSLHDLLYGLRQAVQSGLQFAIFNFCDGLELLARTLKDDICIPYMIVMRSVVPEQVSQKFLVYFFEAFVAGQPLHLAAQFACDRLYDSMDGYPYASWLPLFCQSPYIPSPRLESEIIVSVVLELEVDISVHTVEGLASLIDASIASIKLQGSRTLKLAYYEKGSIKLFLTGSEEDITRLRSLITSGELRELQGHQVLGVRPPDKKEQEKINIIQRIRSGEIDKAKLMEVDLRGANLIEADLKGANLMEADLRGAYLTGANLKGANLREANLMEAYLKEANLRGNLMRANLREANLMEVDLMRANLREANLKEAYLKGANLMGADLIGACLIGAYLTKADVNNAHFWNNRGINLEQKSDLQKRGAIFEDDPELSEPCPE
;
A
#
# COMPACT_ATOMS: atom_id res chain seq x y z
N MET A 1 -4.45 -4.59 38.55
CA MET A 1 -3.86 -5.51 37.56
C MET A 1 -4.53 -5.20 36.23
N ILE A 2 -4.00 -4.23 35.50
CA ILE A 2 -4.56 -3.75 34.24
C ILE A 2 -4.15 -4.78 33.19
N ILE A 3 -5.13 -5.54 32.68
CA ILE A 3 -4.93 -6.40 31.53
C ILE A 3 -4.77 -5.44 30.34
N GLN A 4 -3.52 -5.19 29.93
CA GLN A 4 -3.22 -4.71 28.59
C GLN A 4 -3.81 -5.73 27.61
N LYS A 5 -5.00 -5.44 27.06
CA LYS A 5 -5.40 -6.08 25.81
C LYS A 5 -4.42 -5.58 24.76
N SER A 6 -3.49 -6.44 24.34
CA SER A 6 -2.63 -6.19 23.19
C SER A 6 -3.53 -5.98 21.99
N TYR A 7 -3.56 -4.76 21.47
CA TYR A 7 -4.11 -4.50 20.15
C TYR A 7 -3.34 -5.38 19.16
N SER A 8 -4.05 -6.16 18.33
CA SER A 8 -3.45 -6.89 17.20
C SER A 8 -2.71 -5.88 16.33
N ILE A 9 -1.38 -5.93 16.33
CA ILE A 9 -0.54 -5.09 15.48
C ILE A 9 -0.26 -5.92 14.25
N ASP A 10 -0.59 -5.41 13.06
CA ASP A 10 -0.22 -6.09 11.82
C ASP A 10 1.33 -6.15 11.74
N LYS A 11 1.89 -7.34 11.51
CA LYS A 11 3.34 -7.58 11.47
C LYS A 11 3.76 -7.94 10.05
N GLN A 12 4.85 -7.35 9.58
CA GLN A 12 5.48 -7.77 8.33
C GLN A 12 6.83 -8.40 8.64
N ILE A 13 7.05 -9.62 8.16
CA ILE A 13 8.28 -10.39 8.34
C ILE A 13 8.92 -10.55 6.97
N LEU A 14 10.15 -10.08 6.80
CA LEU A 14 10.94 -10.27 5.60
C LEU A 14 12.04 -11.29 5.89
N LEU A 15 12.04 -12.40 5.14
CA LEU A 15 13.09 -13.41 5.11
C LEU A 15 13.87 -13.26 3.81
N THR A 16 15.07 -12.68 3.88
CA THR A 16 15.91 -12.44 2.71
C THR A 16 17.00 -13.50 2.60
N PHE A 17 16.91 -14.32 1.55
CA PHE A 17 17.81 -15.43 1.30
C PHE A 17 18.94 -15.00 0.36
N TYR A 18 20.17 -15.23 0.80
CA TYR A 18 21.40 -14.98 0.03
C TYR A 18 22.06 -16.32 -0.28
N GLY A 19 22.31 -16.59 -1.56
CA GLY A 19 22.88 -17.86 -2.02
C GLY A 19 21.84 -18.81 -2.60
N THR A 20 22.10 -20.12 -2.52
CA THR A 20 21.26 -21.14 -3.17
C THR A 20 20.89 -22.24 -2.20
N LEU A 21 19.72 -22.87 -2.38
CA LEU A 21 19.34 -24.00 -1.52
C LEU A 21 20.32 -25.19 -1.65
N GLN A 22 21.09 -25.27 -2.74
CA GLN A 22 22.10 -26.31 -2.96
C GLN A 22 23.43 -26.05 -2.25
N ALA A 23 23.80 -24.80 -1.99
CA ALA A 23 25.08 -24.46 -1.37
C ALA A 23 25.07 -23.01 -0.86
N GLU A 24 25.79 -22.80 0.26
CA GLU A 24 26.12 -21.47 0.79
C GLU A 24 24.91 -20.54 0.95
N LEU A 25 23.90 -21.01 1.69
CA LEU A 25 22.68 -20.25 1.95
C LEU A 25 22.74 -19.52 3.30
N ALA A 26 22.43 -18.23 3.26
CA ALA A 26 22.21 -17.39 4.43
C ALA A 26 20.81 -16.75 4.37
N VAL A 27 20.25 -16.42 5.53
CA VAL A 27 18.92 -15.83 5.68
C VAL A 27 18.97 -14.68 6.66
N ASP A 28 18.53 -13.53 6.20
CA ASP A 28 18.27 -12.38 7.07
C ASP A 28 16.79 -12.36 7.46
N LEU A 29 16.53 -12.34 8.76
CA LEU A 29 15.20 -12.10 9.33
C LEU A 29 15.09 -10.62 9.69
N THR A 30 14.10 -9.96 9.10
CA THR A 30 13.73 -8.59 9.45
C THR A 30 12.25 -8.54 9.82
N ILE A 31 11.90 -8.00 10.98
CA ILE A 31 10.50 -7.87 11.44
C ILE A 31 10.14 -6.39 11.55
N PHE A 32 9.03 -6.00 10.94
CA PHE A 32 8.46 -4.66 11.01
C PHE A 32 7.09 -4.70 11.71
N ASN A 33 6.77 -3.66 12.47
CA ASN A 33 5.39 -3.34 12.80
C ASN A 33 4.79 -2.60 11.59
N GLN A 34 3.59 -2.95 11.12
CA GLN A 34 2.95 -2.16 10.05
C GLN A 34 2.80 -0.70 10.50
N GLY A 35 3.16 0.24 9.62
CA GLY A 35 3.23 1.68 9.88
C GLY A 35 4.66 2.19 9.99
N ASP A 36 5.57 1.44 10.65
CA ASP A 36 7.00 1.76 10.72
C ASP A 36 7.84 0.73 9.96
N ARG A 37 7.95 0.94 8.65
CA ARG A 37 8.80 0.15 7.74
C ARG A 37 10.25 0.64 7.69
N SER A 38 10.58 1.67 8.46
CA SER A 38 11.91 2.31 8.47
C SER A 38 12.79 1.76 9.60
N HIS A 39 12.18 1.28 10.68
CA HIS A 39 12.89 0.76 11.84
C HIS A 39 12.47 -0.68 12.12
N PRO A 40 13.29 -1.68 11.74
CA PRO A 40 12.99 -3.07 12.05
C PRO A 40 13.07 -3.33 13.56
N VAL A 41 12.09 -4.05 14.08
CA VAL A 41 12.01 -4.51 15.48
C VAL A 41 13.07 -5.57 15.77
N ILE A 42 13.33 -6.44 14.79
CA ILE A 42 14.38 -7.45 14.83
C ILE A 42 15.09 -7.43 13.48
N MET A 43 16.42 -7.48 13.51
CA MET A 43 17.26 -7.74 12.36
C MET A 43 18.35 -8.73 12.75
N MET A 44 18.42 -9.87 12.08
CA MET A 44 19.44 -10.89 12.33
C MET A 44 19.73 -11.73 11.08
N SER A 45 20.90 -12.38 11.08
CA SER A 45 21.36 -13.22 10.00
C SER A 45 21.71 -14.63 10.50
N VAL A 46 21.30 -15.64 9.76
CA VAL A 46 21.63 -17.05 9.98
C VAL A 46 22.33 -17.59 8.73
N THR A 47 23.42 -18.32 8.90
CA THR A 47 24.17 -18.93 7.80
C THR A 47 24.15 -20.46 7.90
N GLY A 48 24.55 -21.15 6.83
CA GLY A 48 24.69 -22.61 6.84
C GLY A 48 23.36 -23.37 6.71
N VAL A 49 22.30 -22.69 6.26
CA VAL A 49 20.95 -23.27 6.16
C VAL A 49 20.67 -23.95 4.81
N ALA A 50 21.70 -24.22 3.99
CA ALA A 50 21.51 -24.86 2.69
C ALA A 50 20.99 -26.31 2.86
N ASN A 51 20.08 -26.74 1.98
CA ASN A 51 19.52 -28.09 2.00
C ASN A 51 19.40 -28.65 0.57
N PRO A 52 20.48 -29.26 0.05
CA PRO A 52 20.51 -29.78 -1.33
C PRO A 52 19.46 -30.86 -1.58
N ASP A 53 19.09 -31.64 -0.56
CA ASP A 53 18.12 -32.72 -0.69
C ASP A 53 16.69 -32.18 -0.79
N LEU A 54 16.35 -31.12 -0.05
CA LEU A 54 15.10 -30.40 -0.23
C LEU A 54 15.00 -29.82 -1.64
N ALA A 55 16.09 -29.25 -2.17
CA ALA A 55 16.12 -28.75 -3.55
C ALA A 55 15.88 -29.86 -4.59
N LYS A 56 16.43 -31.07 -4.36
CA LYS A 56 16.19 -32.25 -5.22
C LYS A 56 14.73 -32.70 -5.13
N LEU A 57 14.15 -32.76 -3.93
CA LEU A 57 12.75 -33.15 -3.74
C LEU A 57 11.79 -32.18 -4.43
N ALA A 58 12.01 -30.87 -4.28
CA ALA A 58 11.21 -29.86 -4.96
C ALA A 58 11.28 -30.01 -6.48
N ARG A 59 12.48 -30.20 -7.02
CA ARG A 59 12.70 -30.44 -8.45
C ARG A 59 12.00 -31.72 -8.93
N ARG A 60 12.18 -32.82 -8.21
CA ARG A 60 11.57 -34.11 -8.52
C ARG A 60 10.05 -33.99 -8.56
N TYR A 61 9.46 -33.40 -7.52
CA TYR A 61 8.02 -33.19 -7.47
C TYR A 61 7.52 -32.43 -8.70
N TRP A 62 8.07 -31.25 -8.97
CA TRP A 62 7.56 -30.42 -10.08
C TRP A 62 7.85 -30.99 -11.47
N GLN A 63 9.01 -31.62 -11.69
CA GLN A 63 9.45 -32.06 -13.03
C GLN A 63 9.08 -33.51 -13.35
N GLU A 64 9.18 -34.41 -12.38
CA GLU A 64 9.09 -35.86 -12.58
C GLU A 64 7.73 -36.42 -12.15
N GLU A 65 7.06 -35.82 -11.18
CA GLU A 65 5.79 -36.34 -10.65
C GLU A 65 4.59 -35.50 -11.10
N TYR A 66 4.67 -34.17 -10.95
CA TYR A 66 3.58 -33.24 -11.25
C TYR A 66 3.45 -32.93 -12.74
N ARG A 67 4.56 -32.55 -13.42
CA ARG A 67 4.51 -32.20 -14.86
C ARG A 67 3.97 -33.33 -15.75
N PRO A 68 4.26 -34.62 -15.52
CA PRO A 68 3.68 -35.71 -16.31
C PRO A 68 2.16 -35.88 -16.15
N LEU A 69 1.58 -35.51 -14.99
CA LEU A 69 0.11 -35.40 -14.86
C LEU A 69 -0.47 -34.40 -15.88
N MET A 70 0.36 -33.47 -16.37
CA MET A 70 -0.05 -32.39 -17.27
C MET A 70 0.28 -32.64 -18.76
N ARG A 71 1.01 -33.71 -19.09
CA ARG A 71 1.41 -34.03 -20.48
C ARG A 71 0.37 -34.84 -21.27
N GLY A 72 -0.77 -35.17 -20.66
CA GLY A 72 -1.94 -35.72 -21.36
C GLY A 72 -2.88 -34.60 -21.79
N ARG A 73 -3.11 -34.45 -23.10
CA ARG A 73 -4.18 -33.60 -23.65
C ARG A 73 -5.51 -34.01 -23.02
N ASP A 74 -6.31 -33.05 -22.56
CA ASP A 74 -7.68 -33.28 -22.04
C ASP A 74 -7.82 -34.51 -21.14
N ILE A 75 -7.19 -34.49 -19.96
CA ILE A 75 -7.49 -35.50 -18.95
C ILE A 75 -8.84 -35.15 -18.33
N ARG A 76 -9.91 -35.65 -18.95
CA ARG A 76 -11.19 -35.84 -18.27
C ARG A 76 -10.92 -36.66 -17.00
N PRO A 77 -11.64 -36.41 -15.88
CA PRO A 77 -11.45 -37.11 -14.60
C PRO A 77 -11.43 -38.65 -14.73
N GLU A 78 -12.07 -39.19 -15.76
CA GLU A 78 -12.19 -40.61 -16.09
C GLU A 78 -10.85 -41.29 -16.47
N VAL A 79 -9.89 -40.56 -17.06
CA VAL A 79 -8.60 -41.14 -17.52
C VAL A 79 -7.61 -41.31 -16.37
N ILE A 80 -7.77 -40.55 -15.28
CA ILE A 80 -6.98 -40.65 -14.04
C ILE A 80 -7.11 -42.04 -13.40
N GLN A 81 -8.20 -42.76 -13.66
CA GLN A 81 -8.43 -44.11 -13.14
C GLN A 81 -7.76 -45.23 -13.98
N THR A 82 -7.21 -44.93 -15.16
CA THR A 82 -6.64 -45.95 -16.08
C THR A 82 -5.11 -46.00 -16.08
N GLY A 83 -4.48 -46.06 -14.90
CA GLY A 83 -3.18 -46.72 -14.69
C GLY A 83 -1.91 -46.20 -15.42
N ARG A 84 -1.96 -45.11 -16.21
CA ARG A 84 -0.77 -44.54 -16.87
C ARG A 84 -0.12 -43.37 -16.15
N VAL A 85 -0.79 -42.73 -15.19
CA VAL A 85 -0.20 -41.71 -14.32
C VAL A 85 -0.58 -42.00 -12.87
N ASN A 86 0.41 -42.07 -11.98
CA ASN A 86 0.22 -42.54 -10.61
C ASN A 86 -0.02 -41.37 -9.65
N LEU A 87 -1.30 -40.98 -9.48
CA LEU A 87 -1.69 -39.97 -8.48
C LEU A 87 -1.13 -40.23 -7.09
N LYS A 88 -1.06 -41.51 -6.67
CA LYS A 88 -0.51 -41.88 -5.36
C LYS A 88 0.98 -41.56 -5.27
N SER A 89 1.73 -41.70 -6.36
CA SER A 89 3.15 -41.30 -6.41
C SER A 89 3.30 -39.79 -6.27
N CYS A 90 2.48 -39.03 -7.00
CA CYS A 90 2.49 -37.57 -6.91
C CYS A 90 2.12 -37.07 -5.50
N GLN A 91 1.07 -37.65 -4.89
CA GLN A 91 0.70 -37.37 -3.50
C GLN A 91 1.84 -37.72 -2.53
N SER A 92 2.40 -38.93 -2.64
CA SER A 92 3.52 -39.35 -1.79
C SER A 92 4.74 -38.44 -1.93
N SER A 93 5.06 -37.98 -3.14
CA SER A 93 6.17 -37.06 -3.37
C SER A 93 5.90 -35.66 -2.81
N ALA A 94 4.65 -35.19 -2.87
CA ALA A 94 4.26 -33.92 -2.26
C ALA A 94 4.33 -34.01 -0.73
N ASP A 95 3.83 -35.10 -0.13
CA ASP A 95 3.89 -35.33 1.30
C ASP A 95 5.34 -35.35 1.79
N GLN A 96 6.23 -36.05 1.06
CA GLN A 96 7.67 -36.05 1.34
C GLN A 96 8.28 -34.64 1.25
N LEU A 97 7.85 -33.83 0.28
CA LEU A 97 8.32 -32.45 0.14
C LEU A 97 7.85 -31.56 1.31
N VAL A 98 6.61 -31.72 1.77
CA VAL A 98 6.07 -30.98 2.93
C VAL A 98 6.79 -31.37 4.21
N ILE A 99 7.02 -32.67 4.42
CA ILE A 99 7.77 -33.16 5.58
C ILE A 99 9.18 -32.59 5.54
N ALA A 100 9.89 -32.73 4.42
CA ALA A 100 11.25 -32.22 4.28
C ALA A 100 11.36 -30.70 4.44
N LEU A 101 10.37 -29.94 3.95
CA LEU A 101 10.30 -28.49 4.14
C LEU A 101 10.19 -28.13 5.63
N ASN A 102 9.28 -28.78 6.35
CA ASN A 102 9.06 -28.47 7.77
C ASN A 102 10.20 -28.99 8.65
N ASP A 103 10.80 -30.14 8.33
CA ASP A 103 12.01 -30.63 9.00
C ASP A 103 13.18 -29.66 8.84
N TRP A 104 13.34 -29.09 7.63
CA TRP A 104 14.34 -28.07 7.36
C TRP A 104 14.07 -26.76 8.13
N LEU A 105 12.81 -26.29 8.17
CA LEU A 105 12.44 -25.07 8.90
C LEU A 105 12.47 -25.25 10.43
N LYS A 106 12.55 -26.48 10.91
CA LYS A 106 12.77 -26.84 12.33
C LYS A 106 14.22 -27.21 12.64
N SER A 107 15.12 -27.13 11.65
CA SER A 107 16.51 -27.50 11.84
C SER A 107 17.19 -26.61 12.89
N PRO A 108 18.27 -27.07 13.54
CA PRO A 108 19.00 -26.28 14.53
C PRO A 108 19.43 -24.90 14.01
N GLU A 109 19.74 -24.81 12.72
CA GLU A 109 20.13 -23.58 12.04
C GLU A 109 18.95 -22.59 11.97
N PHE A 110 17.75 -23.06 11.60
CA PHE A 110 16.53 -22.22 11.54
C PHE A 110 15.88 -21.95 12.90
N LYS A 111 16.22 -22.74 13.94
CA LYS A 111 15.64 -22.64 15.27
C LYS A 111 15.69 -21.21 15.82
N THR A 112 16.78 -20.49 15.58
CA THR A 112 16.94 -19.08 16.01
C THR A 112 15.88 -18.17 15.39
N ILE A 113 15.54 -18.35 14.11
CA ILE A 113 14.49 -17.58 13.43
C ILE A 113 13.15 -17.87 14.10
N HIS A 114 12.82 -19.15 14.26
CA HIS A 114 11.56 -19.58 14.88
C HIS A 114 11.38 -19.02 16.31
N GLU A 115 12.41 -19.09 17.16
CA GLU A 115 12.36 -18.55 18.52
C GLU A 115 12.13 -17.02 18.56
N ASN A 116 12.67 -16.28 17.58
CA ASN A 116 12.47 -14.83 17.51
C ASN A 116 11.08 -14.46 16.99
N LEU A 117 10.53 -15.27 16.08
CA LEU A 117 9.13 -15.13 15.66
C LEU A 117 8.19 -15.33 16.86
N LEU A 118 8.37 -16.40 17.64
CA LEU A 118 7.54 -16.68 18.84
C LEU A 118 7.63 -15.59 19.93
N ARG A 119 8.74 -14.83 19.99
CA ARG A 119 8.90 -13.76 20.98
C ARG A 119 8.10 -12.50 20.66
N VAL A 120 7.81 -12.26 19.38
CA VAL A 120 7.28 -10.97 18.90
C VAL A 120 5.85 -11.09 18.39
N LEU A 121 5.41 -12.30 18.06
CA LEU A 121 4.11 -12.57 17.45
C LEU A 121 3.09 -13.07 18.48
N SER A 122 1.85 -12.64 18.30
CA SER A 122 0.67 -13.14 18.99
C SER A 122 -0.22 -13.92 18.00
N GLU A 123 -0.98 -14.90 18.49
CA GLU A 123 -1.91 -15.70 17.66
C GLU A 123 -2.98 -14.82 16.96
N ASP A 124 -3.29 -13.67 17.56
CA ASP A 124 -4.26 -12.72 17.02
C ASP A 124 -3.70 -11.76 15.97
N ASP A 125 -2.38 -11.68 15.79
CA ASP A 125 -1.72 -10.74 14.88
C ASP A 125 -2.05 -11.04 13.41
N ASN A 126 -2.25 -10.00 12.59
CA ASN A 126 -2.24 -10.17 11.14
C ASN A 126 -0.78 -10.21 10.66
N ILE A 127 -0.32 -11.36 10.18
CA ILE A 127 1.09 -11.59 9.88
C ILE A 127 1.30 -11.72 8.38
N GLN A 128 2.24 -10.96 7.84
CA GLN A 128 2.64 -11.05 6.44
C GLN A 128 4.10 -11.45 6.31
N ILE A 129 4.35 -12.70 5.90
CA ILE A 129 5.68 -13.23 5.65
C ILE A 129 6.05 -13.03 4.17
N LEU A 130 7.23 -12.47 3.95
CA LEU A 130 7.80 -12.18 2.65
C LEU A 130 9.10 -12.92 2.46
N ILE A 131 9.14 -13.82 1.47
CA ILE A 131 10.32 -14.58 1.09
C ILE A 131 11.01 -13.85 -0.06
N GLN A 132 12.15 -13.21 0.22
CA GLN A 132 12.97 -12.55 -0.80
C GLN A 132 14.11 -13.47 -1.21
N THR A 133 14.10 -13.92 -2.47
CA THR A 133 15.14 -14.82 -2.99
C THR A 133 15.27 -14.74 -4.51
N ARG A 134 16.51 -14.89 -5.00
CA ARG A 134 16.82 -15.08 -6.42
C ARG A 134 17.01 -16.55 -6.80
N ASP A 135 17.05 -17.46 -5.81
CA ASP A 135 17.21 -18.89 -6.07
C ASP A 135 15.87 -19.51 -6.51
N ARG A 136 15.90 -20.13 -7.70
CA ARG A 136 14.72 -20.77 -8.28
C ARG A 136 14.21 -21.94 -7.43
N SER A 137 15.10 -22.62 -6.73
CA SER A 137 14.73 -23.78 -5.89
C SER A 137 13.89 -23.33 -4.70
N LEU A 138 14.28 -22.23 -4.03
CA LEU A 138 13.49 -21.59 -2.97
C LEU A 138 12.14 -21.05 -3.47
N GLN A 139 12.07 -20.48 -4.68
CA GLN A 139 10.81 -20.01 -5.27
C GLN A 139 9.82 -21.15 -5.57
N GLN A 140 10.33 -22.36 -5.79
CA GLN A 140 9.55 -23.56 -6.06
C GLN A 140 9.01 -24.25 -4.81
N LEU A 141 9.47 -23.87 -3.61
CA LEU A 141 8.99 -24.49 -2.37
C LEU A 141 7.53 -24.14 -2.09
N PRO A 142 6.75 -25.08 -1.54
CA PRO A 142 5.36 -24.85 -1.16
C PRO A 142 5.30 -24.13 0.19
N TRP A 143 5.69 -22.85 0.23
CA TRP A 143 5.75 -22.06 1.47
C TRP A 143 4.44 -22.02 2.26
N SER A 144 3.28 -22.12 1.58
CA SER A 144 1.96 -22.20 2.22
C SER A 144 1.76 -23.48 3.04
N ALA A 145 2.60 -24.51 2.86
CA ALA A 145 2.62 -25.73 3.65
C ALA A 145 3.53 -25.64 4.90
N TRP A 146 4.06 -24.45 5.20
CA TRP A 146 4.80 -24.21 6.44
C TRP A 146 3.88 -24.35 7.64
N GLU A 147 4.15 -25.31 8.53
CA GLU A 147 3.35 -25.63 9.70
C GLU A 147 3.12 -24.44 10.64
N PHE A 148 4.05 -23.49 10.67
CA PHE A 148 3.91 -22.22 11.40
C PHE A 148 2.58 -21.51 11.07
N LEU A 149 2.14 -21.54 9.81
CA LEU A 149 0.89 -20.88 9.39
C LEU A 149 -0.37 -21.51 9.99
N ARG A 150 -0.29 -22.75 10.51
CA ARG A 150 -1.41 -23.40 11.19
C ARG A 150 -1.63 -22.85 12.60
N GLU A 151 -0.55 -22.40 13.24
CA GLU A 151 -0.58 -21.79 14.58
C GLU A 151 -1.03 -20.32 14.50
N TYR A 152 -0.87 -19.68 13.33
CA TYR A 152 -1.23 -18.28 13.09
C TYR A 152 -2.23 -18.18 11.93
N PRO A 153 -3.53 -18.32 12.18
CA PRO A 153 -4.55 -18.45 11.11
C PRO A 153 -4.72 -17.19 10.25
N LYS A 154 -4.24 -16.02 10.71
CA LYS A 154 -4.21 -14.77 9.95
C LYS A 154 -2.88 -14.51 9.25
N ALA A 155 -1.94 -15.46 9.29
CA ALA A 155 -0.65 -15.35 8.64
C ALA A 155 -0.73 -15.68 7.15
N THR A 156 -0.02 -14.90 6.35
CA THR A 156 0.14 -15.11 4.91
C THR A 156 1.61 -15.22 4.55
N VAL A 157 1.94 -16.00 3.52
CA VAL A 157 3.32 -16.13 3.02
C VAL A 157 3.39 -15.92 1.52
N ASN A 158 4.23 -14.99 1.08
CA ASN A 158 4.33 -14.57 -0.32
C ASN A 158 5.79 -14.34 -0.73
N LEU A 159 6.06 -14.30 -2.04
CA LEU A 159 7.39 -13.93 -2.53
C LEU A 159 7.55 -12.40 -2.58
N ALA A 160 8.72 -11.90 -2.22
CA ALA A 160 9.04 -10.48 -2.32
C ALA A 160 9.61 -10.13 -3.70
N LEU A 161 9.08 -9.07 -4.29
CA LEU A 161 9.62 -8.43 -5.50
C LEU A 161 10.71 -7.40 -5.14
N PRO A 162 11.49 -6.91 -6.12
CA PRO A 162 12.51 -5.90 -5.87
C PRO A 162 11.90 -4.65 -5.23
N TYR A 163 12.75 -3.88 -4.56
CA TYR A 163 12.33 -2.60 -4.03
C TYR A 163 11.92 -1.67 -5.16
N CYS A 164 10.66 -1.28 -5.14
CA CYS A 164 10.12 -0.20 -5.94
C CYS A 164 10.42 1.11 -5.22
N GLY A 165 11.51 1.80 -5.59
CA GLY A 165 11.78 3.13 -5.06
C GLY A 165 10.61 4.08 -5.30
N SER A 166 10.23 4.84 -4.27
CA SER A 166 9.19 5.87 -4.35
C SER A 166 9.38 6.88 -5.49
N GLU A 167 10.61 7.00 -6.04
CA GLU A 167 10.94 7.85 -7.18
C GLU A 167 10.31 7.40 -8.50
N LEU A 168 10.04 6.11 -8.73
CA LEU A 168 9.48 5.61 -10.00
C LEU A 168 7.96 5.77 -10.10
N LEU A 169 7.25 5.78 -8.97
CA LEU A 169 5.82 6.07 -8.90
C LEU A 169 5.53 7.57 -8.78
N SER A 170 6.55 8.40 -8.53
CA SER A 170 6.43 9.85 -8.39
C SER A 170 7.19 10.66 -9.46
N SER A 171 7.71 10.04 -10.53
CA SER A 171 8.48 10.77 -11.53
C SER A 171 7.89 10.70 -12.94
N SER A 172 7.34 11.83 -13.36
CA SER A 172 7.42 12.31 -14.74
C SER A 172 8.86 12.72 -15.08
N ALA A 173 9.84 11.86 -14.80
CA ALA A 173 11.23 12.12 -15.14
C ALA A 173 11.47 11.74 -16.60
N LEU A 174 11.44 12.76 -17.47
CA LEU A 174 12.21 12.78 -18.70
C LEU A 174 13.63 12.27 -18.40
N LEU A 175 13.96 11.07 -18.87
CA LEU A 175 15.34 10.61 -18.85
C LEU A 175 16.17 11.48 -19.82
N PRO A 176 17.42 11.83 -19.47
CA PRO A 176 18.32 12.55 -20.36
C PRO A 176 18.72 11.63 -21.50
N MET A 177 18.42 12.04 -22.74
CA MET A 177 18.98 11.42 -23.94
C MET A 177 20.51 11.53 -23.90
N GLY A 178 21.17 10.40 -24.14
CA GLY A 178 22.61 10.24 -24.01
C GLY A 178 23.43 11.22 -24.83
N GLU A 179 24.49 11.72 -24.21
CA GLU A 179 25.62 12.32 -24.92
C GLU A 179 26.28 11.26 -25.80
N GLY A 180 26.28 11.50 -27.12
CA GLY A 180 26.89 10.55 -28.04
C GLY A 180 27.10 11.00 -29.47
N LEU A 181 26.94 12.28 -29.84
CA LEU A 181 27.39 12.76 -31.16
C LEU A 181 27.90 14.20 -31.08
N ARG A 182 29.23 14.33 -30.96
CA ARG A 182 29.96 15.58 -31.19
C ARG A 182 30.12 15.86 -32.69
N LYS A 183 29.91 17.14 -33.04
CA LYS A 183 30.31 17.88 -34.26
C LYS A 183 29.45 17.67 -35.52
N ARG A 184 28.67 18.69 -35.87
CA ARG A 184 29.07 19.66 -36.94
C ARG A 184 28.14 20.88 -36.96
N SER A 185 28.79 22.02 -37.09
CA SER A 185 28.26 23.37 -37.34
C SER A 185 27.31 23.47 -38.53
N PHE A 186 26.20 24.19 -38.39
CA PHE A 186 25.68 25.07 -39.44
C PHE A 186 24.90 26.24 -38.82
N ALA A 187 25.08 27.42 -39.40
CA ALA A 187 24.68 28.71 -38.88
C ALA A 187 23.28 29.16 -39.35
N ARG A 188 22.66 30.03 -38.53
CA ARG A 188 21.72 31.13 -38.88
C ARG A 188 20.41 30.79 -39.62
N ARG A 189 19.26 31.00 -38.95
CA ARG A 189 18.32 32.14 -39.17
C ARG A 189 16.95 31.91 -38.48
N GLY A 190 16.57 32.85 -37.61
CA GLY A 190 15.21 33.38 -37.46
C GLY A 190 14.05 32.43 -37.12
N LEU A 191 13.83 32.15 -35.83
CA LEU A 191 12.50 31.75 -35.34
C LEU A 191 12.27 32.13 -33.84
N GLY A 192 12.87 33.23 -33.38
CA GLY A 192 12.75 33.70 -31.98
C GLY A 192 11.63 34.72 -31.73
N GLU A 193 11.10 35.37 -32.77
CA GLU A 193 10.15 36.49 -32.60
C GLU A 193 8.67 36.13 -32.85
N ARG A 194 8.38 34.89 -33.29
CA ARG A 194 6.99 34.47 -33.56
C ARG A 194 6.27 33.81 -32.38
N ILE A 195 7.00 33.32 -31.37
CA ILE A 195 6.41 32.64 -30.21
C ILE A 195 6.06 33.64 -29.09
N ALA A 196 6.88 34.68 -28.89
CA ALA A 196 6.62 35.73 -27.88
C ALA A 196 5.40 36.62 -28.23
N LYS A 197 5.03 36.73 -29.51
CA LYS A 197 3.87 37.51 -29.99
C LYS A 197 2.56 36.72 -30.00
N PHE A 198 2.62 35.40 -29.83
CA PHE A 198 1.44 34.52 -29.74
C PHE A 198 0.96 34.38 -28.29
N ILE A 199 1.87 34.40 -27.32
CA ILE A 199 1.56 34.25 -25.89
C ILE A 199 0.95 35.53 -25.27
N SER A 200 1.27 36.73 -25.76
CA SER A 200 0.66 37.97 -25.25
C SER A 200 -0.75 38.27 -25.78
N LYS A 201 -1.28 37.44 -26.70
CA LYS A 201 -2.60 37.65 -27.31
C LYS A 201 -3.72 36.77 -26.74
N ILE A 202 -3.40 35.88 -25.79
CA ILE A 202 -4.39 35.00 -25.13
C ILE A 202 -4.80 35.52 -23.74
N SER A 203 -4.07 36.45 -23.13
CA SER A 203 -4.37 36.94 -21.77
C SER A 203 -5.47 38.02 -21.65
N ASN A 204 -6.39 38.18 -22.61
CA ASN A 204 -7.41 39.25 -22.51
C ASN A 204 -8.83 38.90 -23.02
N VAL A 205 -9.22 37.63 -23.08
CA VAL A 205 -10.62 37.28 -23.38
C VAL A 205 -11.10 36.18 -22.44
N ILE A 206 -12.12 36.52 -21.66
CA ILE A 206 -12.98 35.71 -20.77
C ILE A 206 -12.62 35.83 -19.27
N ASN A 207 -13.07 36.96 -18.70
CA ASN A 207 -13.70 36.98 -17.39
C ASN A 207 -15.22 36.85 -17.62
N ARG A 208 -15.90 36.04 -16.79
CA ARG A 208 -17.29 35.56 -16.86
C ARG A 208 -17.49 34.35 -17.78
N ASP A 209 -17.52 33.17 -17.16
CA ASP A 209 -18.70 32.31 -17.24
C ASP A 209 -18.80 31.46 -15.97
N VAL A 210 -20.06 31.24 -15.60
CA VAL A 210 -20.57 30.50 -14.45
C VAL A 210 -19.86 29.16 -14.34
N LEU A 211 -19.32 28.84 -13.15
CA LEU A 211 -18.92 27.49 -12.79
C LEU A 211 -20.19 26.63 -12.67
N GLU A 212 -20.71 26.17 -13.81
CA GLU A 212 -21.32 24.85 -13.89
C GLU A 212 -20.18 23.84 -13.70
N GLU A 213 -19.86 23.57 -12.43
CA GLU A 213 -19.02 22.44 -12.06
C GLU A 213 -19.76 21.16 -12.49
N LYS A 214 -19.28 20.55 -13.58
CA LYS A 214 -19.51 19.14 -13.84
C LYS A 214 -19.14 18.36 -12.57
N ALA A 215 -20.09 17.57 -12.08
CA ALA A 215 -19.89 16.60 -11.01
C ALA A 215 -18.62 15.76 -11.25
N PRO A 216 -17.91 15.31 -10.20
CA PRO A 216 -16.62 14.65 -10.34
C PRO A 216 -16.75 13.37 -11.19
N GLU A 217 -15.98 13.28 -12.27
CA GLU A 217 -15.81 12.03 -13.03
C GLU A 217 -15.09 11.01 -12.15
N PHE A 218 -15.83 9.99 -11.69
CA PHE A 218 -15.30 8.81 -11.02
C PHE A 218 -14.25 8.14 -11.90
N ARG A 219 -13.00 8.01 -11.43
CA ARG A 219 -11.95 7.34 -12.20
C ARG A 219 -12.17 5.82 -12.12
N ARG A 220 -12.61 5.23 -13.23
CA ARG A 220 -12.87 3.79 -13.33
C ARG A 220 -11.57 3.00 -13.15
N THR A 221 -11.62 1.88 -12.41
CA THR A 221 -10.56 0.88 -12.43
C THR A 221 -10.48 0.28 -13.83
N ARG A 222 -9.34 0.41 -14.51
CA ARG A 222 -9.13 -0.09 -15.86
C ARG A 222 -8.37 -1.42 -15.83
N ILE A 223 -8.96 -2.44 -16.43
CA ILE A 223 -8.41 -3.79 -16.55
C ILE A 223 -8.16 -4.11 -18.02
N LEU A 224 -6.93 -4.48 -18.35
CA LEU A 224 -6.56 -5.01 -19.67
C LEU A 224 -6.44 -6.54 -19.59
N GLY A 225 -7.34 -7.26 -20.25
CA GLY A 225 -7.22 -8.70 -20.46
C GLY A 225 -6.58 -8.99 -21.81
N VAL A 226 -5.45 -9.71 -21.83
CA VAL A 226 -4.74 -10.15 -23.03
C VAL A 226 -4.82 -11.67 -23.11
N PHE A 227 -5.53 -12.16 -24.13
CA PHE A 227 -5.78 -13.58 -24.34
C PHE A 227 -5.09 -14.04 -25.61
N GLY A 228 -4.10 -14.91 -25.44
CA GLY A 228 -3.25 -15.42 -26.52
C GLY A 228 -3.93 -16.47 -27.41
N ALA A 229 -3.11 -17.24 -28.12
CA ALA A 229 -3.55 -18.34 -28.97
C ALA A 229 -4.49 -19.31 -28.22
N SER A 230 -5.59 -19.69 -28.86
CA SER A 230 -6.61 -20.59 -28.30
C SER A 230 -6.52 -22.02 -28.81
N LYS A 231 -5.64 -22.28 -29.79
CA LYS A 231 -5.34 -23.63 -30.24
C LYS A 231 -4.79 -24.42 -29.04
N ASP A 232 -5.60 -25.33 -28.51
CA ASP A 232 -5.31 -26.22 -27.37
C ASP A 232 -5.51 -25.62 -25.95
N ILE A 233 -6.03 -24.38 -25.76
CA ILE A 233 -6.47 -23.81 -24.46
C ILE A 233 -7.78 -23.03 -24.64
N ASP A 234 -8.81 -23.32 -23.84
CA ASP A 234 -10.02 -22.48 -23.77
C ASP A 234 -9.82 -21.28 -22.83
N THR A 235 -9.60 -20.11 -23.44
CA THR A 235 -9.54 -18.82 -22.74
C THR A 235 -10.93 -18.19 -22.53
N GLY A 236 -12.00 -18.84 -22.97
CA GLY A 236 -13.38 -18.33 -22.93
C GLY A 236 -13.89 -18.11 -21.51
N VAL A 237 -13.55 -18.99 -20.57
CA VAL A 237 -13.94 -18.84 -19.15
C VAL A 237 -13.26 -17.62 -18.55
N ASP A 238 -11.94 -17.48 -18.72
CA ASP A 238 -11.17 -16.34 -18.20
C ASP A 238 -11.68 -15.00 -18.76
N LYS A 239 -12.02 -14.97 -20.06
CA LYS A 239 -12.65 -13.80 -20.70
C LYS A 239 -13.98 -13.45 -20.05
N LYS A 240 -14.85 -14.43 -19.85
CA LYS A 240 -16.16 -14.22 -19.21
C LYS A 240 -16.02 -13.71 -17.77
N VAL A 241 -15.03 -14.21 -17.03
CA VAL A 241 -14.75 -13.71 -15.68
C VAL A 241 -14.43 -12.22 -15.73
N LEU A 242 -13.49 -11.81 -16.59
CA LEU A 242 -13.14 -10.39 -16.73
C LEU A 242 -14.30 -9.55 -17.27
N GLU A 243 -15.05 -10.04 -18.26
CA GLU A 243 -16.22 -9.35 -18.79
C GLU A 243 -17.32 -9.17 -17.72
N GLY A 244 -17.48 -10.14 -16.83
CA GLY A 244 -18.40 -10.07 -15.69
C GLY A 244 -18.02 -9.02 -14.64
N LEU A 245 -16.76 -8.54 -14.63
CA LEU A 245 -16.33 -7.46 -13.74
C LEU A 245 -16.79 -6.07 -14.21
N ARG A 246 -17.25 -5.94 -15.47
CA ARG A 246 -17.64 -4.64 -16.03
C ARG A 246 -18.75 -4.01 -15.20
N SER A 247 -18.53 -2.77 -14.79
CA SER A 247 -19.49 -1.95 -14.07
C SER A 247 -19.25 -0.47 -14.38
N ASP A 248 -20.07 0.42 -13.82
CA ASP A 248 -19.84 1.86 -13.95
C ASP A 248 -18.48 2.32 -13.37
N LEU A 249 -17.88 1.50 -12.49
CA LEU A 249 -16.60 1.75 -11.82
C LEU A 249 -15.45 0.93 -12.40
N ILE A 250 -15.71 -0.09 -13.24
CA ILE A 250 -14.68 -0.99 -13.77
C ILE A 250 -14.77 -1.04 -15.29
N GLU A 251 -13.76 -0.47 -15.95
CA GLU A 251 -13.55 -0.61 -17.39
C GLU A 251 -12.73 -1.85 -17.66
N VAL A 252 -13.24 -2.75 -18.51
CA VAL A 252 -12.50 -3.95 -18.93
C VAL A 252 -12.32 -3.93 -20.43
N LYS A 253 -11.07 -3.93 -20.89
CA LYS A 253 -10.70 -4.07 -22.30
C LYS A 253 -10.09 -5.43 -22.54
N ILE A 254 -10.63 -6.14 -23.52
CA ILE A 254 -10.20 -7.48 -23.89
C ILE A 254 -9.47 -7.41 -25.24
N LEU A 255 -8.22 -7.86 -25.27
CA LEU A 255 -7.48 -8.19 -26.48
C LEU A 255 -7.55 -9.70 -26.67
N ASN A 256 -8.31 -10.14 -27.66
CA ASN A 256 -8.44 -11.55 -28.00
C ASN A 256 -7.61 -11.88 -29.24
N GLN A 257 -6.66 -12.80 -29.08
CA GLN A 257 -5.67 -13.16 -30.08
C GLN A 257 -4.98 -11.95 -30.76
N PRO A 258 -4.40 -11.02 -29.99
CA PRO A 258 -3.86 -9.79 -30.56
C PRO A 258 -2.60 -10.02 -31.40
N ASP A 259 -2.22 -9.02 -32.18
CA ASP A 259 -0.87 -8.90 -32.71
C ASP A 259 0.06 -8.16 -31.72
N ARG A 260 1.37 -8.16 -31.99
CA ARG A 260 2.36 -7.47 -31.15
C ARG A 260 2.10 -5.96 -31.03
N ALA A 261 1.63 -5.32 -32.10
CA ALA A 261 1.43 -3.88 -32.14
C ALA A 261 0.26 -3.47 -31.24
N GLN A 262 -0.80 -4.26 -31.19
CA GLN A 262 -1.94 -4.04 -30.31
C GLN A 262 -1.53 -4.08 -28.83
N ILE A 263 -0.76 -5.09 -28.42
CA ILE A 263 -0.25 -5.18 -27.03
C ILE A 263 0.66 -3.98 -26.73
N SER A 264 1.61 -3.70 -27.63
CA SER A 264 2.54 -2.57 -27.46
C SER A 264 1.80 -1.24 -27.31
N ASN A 265 0.84 -0.95 -28.19
CA ASN A 265 0.05 0.27 -28.11
C ASN A 265 -0.72 0.37 -26.78
N GLN A 266 -1.30 -0.73 -26.28
CA GLN A 266 -1.98 -0.71 -24.98
C GLN A 266 -1.04 -0.49 -23.80
N LEU A 267 0.15 -1.11 -23.79
CA LEU A 267 1.08 -0.98 -22.66
C LEU A 267 1.83 0.36 -22.64
N TRP A 268 2.01 0.99 -23.81
CA TRP A 268 2.79 2.24 -23.96
C TRP A 268 1.94 3.51 -23.98
N GLN A 269 0.71 3.45 -24.48
CA GLN A 269 -0.09 4.66 -24.75
C GLN A 269 -1.28 4.83 -23.79
N GLU A 270 -1.66 3.76 -23.09
CA GLU A 270 -2.82 3.74 -22.20
C GLU A 270 -2.39 3.52 -20.73
N SER A 271 -3.22 3.98 -19.79
CA SER A 271 -3.07 3.68 -18.37
C SER A 271 -3.96 2.52 -17.96
N TRP A 272 -3.40 1.54 -17.25
CA TRP A 272 -4.10 0.36 -16.76
C TRP A 272 -3.83 0.19 -15.28
N ASN A 273 -4.83 -0.16 -14.48
CA ASN A 273 -4.63 -0.50 -13.06
C ASN A 273 -4.23 -1.97 -12.92
N ILE A 274 -4.85 -2.83 -13.72
CA ILE A 274 -4.66 -4.28 -13.72
C ILE A 274 -4.43 -4.77 -15.15
N VAL A 275 -3.44 -5.65 -15.33
CA VAL A 275 -3.23 -6.37 -16.58
C VAL A 275 -3.29 -7.88 -16.32
N VAL A 276 -4.07 -8.60 -17.11
CA VAL A 276 -4.22 -10.06 -17.03
C VAL A 276 -3.77 -10.67 -18.34
N PHE A 277 -2.73 -11.50 -18.32
CA PHE A 277 -2.28 -12.31 -19.44
C PHE A 277 -2.69 -13.76 -19.24
N ALA A 278 -3.39 -14.33 -20.21
CA ALA A 278 -3.73 -15.74 -20.24
C ALA A 278 -3.48 -16.31 -21.65
N GLY A 279 -2.86 -17.48 -21.74
CA GLY A 279 -2.58 -18.15 -23.01
C GLY A 279 -1.35 -19.05 -22.97
N HIS A 280 -1.02 -19.63 -24.12
CA HIS A 280 0.12 -20.53 -24.26
C HIS A 280 1.45 -19.78 -24.15
N SER A 281 2.37 -20.34 -23.36
CA SER A 281 3.76 -19.91 -23.29
C SER A 281 4.70 -21.11 -23.48
N GLU A 282 5.87 -20.86 -24.03
CA GLU A 282 6.93 -21.86 -24.15
C GLU A 282 8.30 -21.20 -23.96
N THR A 283 9.22 -21.91 -23.33
CA THR A 283 10.64 -21.53 -23.33
C THR A 283 11.34 -22.16 -24.54
N LYS A 284 11.71 -21.36 -25.54
CA LYS A 284 12.54 -21.75 -26.70
C LYS A 284 13.94 -21.18 -26.56
N ASP A 285 14.96 -22.02 -26.72
CA ASP A 285 16.38 -21.61 -26.68
C ASP A 285 16.77 -20.78 -25.43
N GLY A 286 16.14 -21.08 -24.28
CA GLY A 286 16.36 -20.34 -23.02
C GLY A 286 15.66 -18.98 -22.93
N GLN A 287 14.76 -18.67 -23.87
CA GLN A 287 13.90 -17.50 -23.84
C GLN A 287 12.43 -17.90 -23.79
N GLY A 288 11.71 -17.42 -22.79
CA GLY A 288 10.26 -17.56 -22.74
C GLY A 288 9.59 -16.73 -23.84
N VAL A 289 8.61 -17.33 -24.52
CA VAL A 289 7.77 -16.68 -25.53
C VAL A 289 6.30 -16.96 -25.23
N LEU A 290 5.44 -15.96 -25.46
CA LEU A 290 3.99 -16.05 -25.40
C LEU A 290 3.44 -16.18 -26.81
N TYR A 291 2.54 -17.14 -27.05
CA TYR A 291 1.83 -17.24 -28.31
C TYR A 291 0.63 -16.31 -28.30
N LEU A 292 0.68 -15.26 -29.13
CA LEU A 292 -0.32 -14.20 -29.12
C LEU A 292 -1.59 -14.59 -29.88
N ASN A 293 -1.48 -15.39 -30.93
CA ASN A 293 -2.60 -15.76 -31.78
C ASN A 293 -2.38 -17.10 -32.48
N ASP A 294 -3.44 -17.67 -33.05
CA ASP A 294 -3.39 -18.96 -33.73
C ASP A 294 -2.61 -18.91 -35.06
N ALA A 295 -2.22 -17.70 -35.51
CA ALA A 295 -1.30 -17.49 -36.62
C ALA A 295 0.19 -17.65 -36.23
N HIS A 296 0.46 -18.15 -35.01
CA HIS A 296 1.80 -18.41 -34.48
C HIS A 296 2.67 -17.16 -34.28
N GLU A 297 2.07 -15.98 -34.15
CA GLU A 297 2.80 -14.80 -33.69
C GLU A 297 3.16 -14.96 -32.21
N THR A 298 4.39 -14.61 -31.86
CA THR A 298 4.91 -14.77 -30.50
C THR A 298 5.31 -13.43 -29.89
N LEU A 299 5.37 -13.28 -28.58
CA LEU A 299 5.97 -12.14 -27.89
C LEU A 299 7.02 -12.67 -26.92
N SER A 300 8.25 -12.15 -26.97
CA SER A 300 9.26 -12.56 -26.00
C SER A 300 8.92 -12.03 -24.61
N LEU A 301 9.25 -12.76 -23.55
CA LEU A 301 9.10 -12.25 -22.18
C LEU A 301 9.91 -10.96 -21.96
N HIS A 302 11.01 -10.78 -22.69
CA HIS A 302 11.82 -9.57 -22.63
C HIS A 302 11.06 -8.35 -23.16
N ASP A 303 10.43 -8.45 -24.33
CA ASP A 303 9.65 -7.36 -24.93
C ASP A 303 8.42 -7.03 -24.08
N LEU A 304 7.76 -8.06 -23.54
CA LEU A 304 6.64 -7.90 -22.62
C LEU A 304 7.04 -7.08 -21.39
N LEU A 305 8.15 -7.45 -20.75
CA LEU A 305 8.67 -6.78 -19.56
C LEU A 305 8.99 -5.30 -19.82
N TYR A 306 9.48 -4.97 -21.02
CA TYR A 306 9.76 -3.59 -21.40
C TYR A 306 8.46 -2.77 -21.55
N GLY A 307 7.40 -3.35 -22.12
CA GLY A 307 6.07 -2.75 -22.14
C GLY A 307 5.45 -2.59 -20.75
N LEU A 308 5.56 -3.62 -19.89
CA LEU A 308 5.06 -3.56 -18.51
C LEU A 308 5.76 -2.48 -17.68
N ARG A 309 7.07 -2.28 -17.87
CA ARG A 309 7.81 -1.19 -17.22
C ARG A 309 7.19 0.17 -17.53
N GLN A 310 6.75 0.40 -18.76
CA GLN A 310 6.06 1.63 -19.16
C GLN A 310 4.65 1.70 -18.58
N ALA A 311 3.92 0.60 -18.61
CA ALA A 311 2.59 0.53 -18.00
C ALA A 311 2.62 0.87 -16.49
N VAL A 312 3.67 0.48 -15.76
CA VAL A 312 3.88 0.85 -14.35
C VAL A 312 4.05 2.36 -14.19
N GLN A 313 4.84 3.00 -15.05
CA GLN A 313 4.98 4.47 -15.05
C GLN A 313 3.64 5.18 -15.33
N SER A 314 2.75 4.52 -16.07
CA SER A 314 1.40 4.99 -16.39
C SER A 314 0.32 4.55 -15.39
N GLY A 315 0.67 3.90 -14.28
CA GLY A 315 -0.26 3.57 -13.18
C GLY A 315 -0.58 2.08 -13.00
N LEU A 316 0.11 1.16 -13.66
CA LEU A 316 -0.05 -0.30 -13.44
C LEU A 316 0.36 -0.69 -12.02
N GLN A 317 -0.62 -1.19 -11.28
CA GLN A 317 -0.43 -1.64 -9.89
C GLN A 317 -0.29 -3.16 -9.83
N PHE A 318 -0.98 -3.90 -10.69
CA PHE A 318 -1.09 -5.34 -10.56
C PHE A 318 -1.10 -6.07 -11.90
N ALA A 319 -0.36 -7.18 -11.97
CA ALA A 319 -0.36 -8.04 -13.14
C ALA A 319 -0.60 -9.52 -12.78
N ILE A 320 -1.46 -10.19 -13.54
CA ILE A 320 -1.69 -11.63 -13.44
C ILE A 320 -1.15 -12.31 -14.70
N PHE A 321 -0.26 -13.28 -14.52
CA PHE A 321 0.34 -14.07 -15.60
C PHE A 321 -0.12 -15.52 -15.46
N ASN A 322 -1.26 -15.81 -16.07
CA ASN A 322 -1.93 -17.10 -16.04
C ASN A 322 -1.38 -18.02 -17.15
N PHE A 323 -0.06 -18.27 -17.15
CA PHE A 323 0.63 -19.12 -18.13
C PHE A 323 1.85 -19.85 -17.53
N CYS A 324 2.43 -20.78 -18.30
CA CYS A 324 3.35 -21.81 -17.79
C CYS A 324 4.77 -21.33 -17.41
N ASP A 325 5.27 -20.23 -18.00
CA ASP A 325 6.63 -19.71 -17.76
C ASP A 325 6.71 -18.63 -16.66
N GLY A 326 5.81 -18.68 -15.67
CA GLY A 326 5.71 -17.68 -14.61
C GLY A 326 6.98 -17.46 -13.78
N LEU A 327 7.70 -18.54 -13.42
CA LEU A 327 8.97 -18.42 -12.68
C LEU A 327 10.11 -17.80 -13.50
N GLU A 328 10.13 -18.02 -14.83
CA GLU A 328 11.14 -17.40 -15.70
C GLU A 328 10.87 -15.89 -15.84
N LEU A 329 9.60 -15.50 -15.95
CA LEU A 329 9.20 -14.10 -15.90
C LEU A 329 9.61 -13.44 -14.58
N LEU A 330 9.35 -14.11 -13.44
CA LEU A 330 9.76 -13.63 -12.12
C LEU A 330 11.29 -13.48 -12.04
N ALA A 331 12.05 -14.48 -12.46
CA ALA A 331 13.51 -14.44 -12.44
C ALA A 331 14.06 -13.25 -13.25
N ARG A 332 13.49 -12.96 -14.42
CA ARG A 332 13.85 -11.80 -15.25
C ARG A 332 13.46 -10.48 -14.59
N THR A 333 12.27 -10.41 -14.01
CA THR A 333 11.80 -9.24 -13.25
C THR A 333 12.77 -8.90 -12.11
N LEU A 334 13.26 -9.92 -11.39
CA LEU A 334 14.25 -9.78 -10.29
C LEU A 334 15.67 -9.45 -10.78
N LYS A 335 16.00 -9.82 -12.02
CA LYS A 335 17.32 -9.59 -12.63
C LYS A 335 17.44 -8.19 -13.22
N ASP A 336 16.38 -7.72 -13.88
CA ASP A 336 16.34 -6.44 -14.60
C ASP A 336 15.77 -5.30 -13.72
N ASP A 337 15.56 -5.58 -12.43
CA ASP A 337 14.98 -4.68 -11.40
C ASP A 337 13.70 -3.98 -11.87
N ILE A 338 12.82 -4.74 -12.54
CA ILE A 338 11.54 -4.23 -13.00
C ILE A 338 10.58 -4.21 -11.82
N CYS A 339 10.19 -3.01 -11.43
CA CYS A 339 9.26 -2.76 -10.36
C CYS A 339 7.81 -2.94 -10.88
N ILE A 340 7.22 -4.12 -10.68
CA ILE A 340 5.76 -4.29 -10.75
C ILE A 340 5.29 -4.43 -9.29
N PRO A 341 4.37 -3.60 -8.78
CA PRO A 341 4.02 -3.61 -7.36
C PRO A 341 3.48 -4.97 -6.87
N TYR A 342 2.61 -5.58 -7.66
CA TYR A 342 2.00 -6.87 -7.39
C TYR A 342 1.97 -7.74 -8.63
N MET A 343 2.24 -9.03 -8.44
CA MET A 343 2.25 -9.99 -9.53
C MET A 343 1.71 -11.34 -9.05
N ILE A 344 0.88 -11.99 -9.87
CA ILE A 344 0.59 -13.41 -9.75
C ILE A 344 1.25 -14.14 -10.92
N VAL A 345 2.06 -15.15 -10.62
CA VAL A 345 2.67 -16.05 -11.61
C VAL A 345 2.39 -17.50 -11.25
N MET A 346 2.51 -18.41 -12.21
CA MET A 346 2.37 -19.84 -11.96
C MET A 346 3.72 -20.53 -11.75
N ARG A 347 3.83 -21.40 -10.73
CA ARG A 347 5.06 -22.16 -10.40
C ARG A 347 5.48 -23.12 -11.52
N SER A 348 4.51 -23.69 -12.22
CA SER A 348 4.70 -24.73 -13.23
C SER A 348 3.56 -24.70 -14.24
N VAL A 349 3.50 -25.69 -15.12
CA VAL A 349 2.39 -25.91 -16.03
C VAL A 349 1.09 -26.09 -15.23
N VAL A 350 0.07 -25.31 -15.55
CA VAL A 350 -1.22 -25.27 -14.85
C VAL A 350 -2.30 -25.94 -15.69
N PRO A 351 -3.10 -26.87 -15.14
CA PRO A 351 -4.30 -27.36 -15.81
C PRO A 351 -5.28 -26.23 -16.07
N GLU A 352 -5.95 -26.25 -17.21
CA GLU A 352 -6.92 -25.23 -17.59
C GLU A 352 -8.00 -25.02 -16.51
N GLN A 353 -8.50 -26.11 -15.92
CA GLN A 353 -9.50 -26.05 -14.84
C GLN A 353 -8.97 -25.35 -13.58
N VAL A 354 -7.69 -25.51 -13.26
CA VAL A 354 -7.05 -24.86 -12.11
C VAL A 354 -6.88 -23.37 -12.39
N SER A 355 -6.35 -23.01 -13.57
CA SER A 355 -6.14 -21.61 -13.95
C SER A 355 -7.46 -20.83 -14.04
N GLN A 356 -8.51 -21.44 -14.58
CA GLN A 356 -9.84 -20.83 -14.70
C GLN A 356 -10.50 -20.65 -13.32
N LYS A 357 -10.55 -21.71 -12.50
CA LYS A 357 -11.13 -21.62 -11.15
C LYS A 357 -10.35 -20.65 -10.26
N PHE A 358 -9.03 -20.60 -10.39
CA PHE A 358 -8.21 -19.63 -9.67
C PHE A 358 -8.67 -18.20 -9.96
N LEU A 359 -8.80 -17.83 -11.23
CA LEU A 359 -9.24 -16.48 -11.61
C LEU A 359 -10.66 -16.19 -11.11
N VAL A 360 -11.57 -17.16 -11.17
CA VAL A 360 -12.93 -17.03 -10.61
C VAL A 360 -12.85 -16.72 -9.12
N TYR A 361 -12.24 -17.59 -8.31
CA TYR A 361 -12.19 -17.40 -6.85
C TYR A 361 -11.42 -16.14 -6.44
N PHE A 362 -10.37 -15.80 -7.17
CA PHE A 362 -9.59 -14.60 -6.94
C PHE A 362 -10.43 -13.34 -7.15
N PHE A 363 -11.08 -13.21 -8.31
CA PHE A 363 -11.87 -12.03 -8.61
C PHE A 363 -13.16 -11.97 -7.79
N GLU A 364 -13.78 -13.10 -7.42
CA GLU A 364 -14.89 -13.14 -6.46
C GLU A 364 -14.48 -12.51 -5.11
N ALA A 365 -13.35 -12.94 -4.54
CA ALA A 365 -12.86 -12.41 -3.27
C ALA A 365 -12.38 -10.95 -3.38
N PHE A 366 -11.74 -10.61 -4.50
CA PHE A 366 -11.22 -9.26 -4.73
C PHE A 366 -12.34 -8.24 -4.93
N VAL A 367 -13.41 -8.60 -5.68
CA VAL A 367 -14.62 -7.78 -5.82
C VAL A 367 -15.37 -7.67 -4.49
N ALA A 368 -15.34 -8.72 -3.65
CA ALA A 368 -15.87 -8.66 -2.28
C ALA A 368 -15.06 -7.79 -1.31
N GLY A 369 -14.12 -6.97 -1.81
CA GLY A 369 -13.39 -5.97 -1.03
C GLY A 369 -12.20 -6.51 -0.23
N GLN A 370 -11.81 -7.78 -0.43
CA GLN A 370 -10.62 -8.31 0.23
C GLN A 370 -9.34 -7.62 -0.28
N PRO A 371 -8.35 -7.36 0.60
CA PRO A 371 -7.00 -7.03 0.18
C PRO A 371 -6.47 -8.07 -0.79
N LEU A 372 -5.74 -7.61 -1.81
CA LEU A 372 -5.26 -8.43 -2.91
C LEU A 372 -4.54 -9.73 -2.45
N HIS A 373 -3.69 -9.66 -1.43
CA HIS A 373 -3.00 -10.84 -0.88
C HIS A 373 -3.93 -11.85 -0.21
N LEU A 374 -5.01 -11.39 0.45
CA LEU A 374 -6.02 -12.27 1.05
C LEU A 374 -6.93 -12.88 -0.02
N ALA A 375 -7.25 -12.12 -1.06
CA ALA A 375 -8.00 -12.64 -2.21
C ALA A 375 -7.22 -13.76 -2.93
N ALA A 376 -5.91 -13.59 -3.10
CA ALA A 376 -5.03 -14.62 -3.66
C ALA A 376 -4.96 -15.87 -2.77
N GLN A 377 -4.83 -15.70 -1.46
CA GLN A 377 -4.84 -16.82 -0.50
C GLN A 377 -6.18 -17.57 -0.53
N PHE A 378 -7.30 -16.84 -0.45
CA PHE A 378 -8.64 -17.42 -0.54
C PHE A 378 -8.81 -18.25 -1.82
N ALA A 379 -8.34 -17.74 -2.96
CA ALA A 379 -8.40 -18.46 -4.22
C ALA A 379 -7.57 -19.77 -4.17
N CYS A 380 -6.38 -19.74 -3.58
CA CYS A 380 -5.56 -20.95 -3.38
C CYS A 380 -6.22 -21.96 -2.44
N ASP A 381 -6.83 -21.51 -1.34
CA ASP A 381 -7.53 -22.38 -0.39
C ASP A 381 -8.75 -23.04 -1.05
N ARG A 382 -9.51 -22.29 -1.84
CA ARG A 382 -10.65 -22.83 -2.62
C ARG A 382 -10.22 -23.83 -3.69
N LEU A 383 -9.03 -23.69 -4.25
CA LEU A 383 -8.46 -24.71 -5.15
C LEU A 383 -8.14 -26.01 -4.41
N TYR A 384 -7.70 -25.94 -3.14
CA TYR A 384 -7.43 -27.13 -2.34
C TYR A 384 -8.71 -27.96 -2.11
N ASP A 385 -9.82 -27.29 -1.80
CA ASP A 385 -11.10 -27.95 -1.49
C ASP A 385 -11.84 -28.49 -2.73
N SER A 386 -11.60 -27.92 -3.91
CA SER A 386 -12.47 -28.12 -5.08
C SER A 386 -11.85 -28.91 -6.24
N MET A 387 -10.61 -29.38 -6.10
CA MET A 387 -9.83 -30.00 -7.19
C MET A 387 -9.54 -31.49 -6.97
N ASP A 388 -10.60 -32.30 -6.98
CA ASP A 388 -10.49 -33.76 -7.03
C ASP A 388 -9.70 -34.19 -8.28
N GLY A 389 -8.51 -34.77 -8.07
CA GLY A 389 -7.63 -35.26 -9.15
C GLY A 389 -6.39 -34.40 -9.45
N TYR A 390 -6.27 -33.21 -8.85
CA TYR A 390 -5.08 -32.36 -8.96
C TYR A 390 -4.47 -32.10 -7.58
N PRO A 391 -3.70 -33.07 -7.02
CA PRO A 391 -3.15 -32.93 -5.69
C PRO A 391 -2.26 -31.68 -5.62
N TYR A 392 -2.50 -30.85 -4.60
CA TYR A 392 -1.70 -29.64 -4.34
C TYR A 392 -1.75 -28.58 -5.45
N ALA A 393 -2.86 -28.50 -6.20
CA ALA A 393 -3.11 -27.42 -7.16
C ALA A 393 -3.04 -26.02 -6.54
N SER A 394 -3.33 -25.89 -5.23
CA SER A 394 -3.19 -24.66 -4.44
C SER A 394 -1.74 -24.15 -4.35
N TRP A 395 -0.74 -24.98 -4.68
CA TRP A 395 0.66 -24.56 -4.77
C TRP A 395 1.04 -23.99 -6.14
N LEU A 396 0.16 -23.97 -7.14
CA LEU A 396 0.53 -23.44 -8.44
C LEU A 396 0.60 -21.91 -8.48
N PRO A 397 -0.40 -21.17 -8.00
CA PRO A 397 -0.35 -19.71 -8.01
C PRO A 397 0.65 -19.20 -6.98
N LEU A 398 1.55 -18.35 -7.44
CA LEU A 398 2.49 -17.59 -6.62
C LEU A 398 2.06 -16.14 -6.59
N PHE A 399 1.72 -15.67 -5.40
CA PHE A 399 1.58 -14.25 -5.17
C PHE A 399 2.94 -13.62 -4.84
N CYS A 400 3.30 -12.59 -5.60
CA CYS A 400 4.52 -11.83 -5.47
C CYS A 400 4.18 -10.36 -5.22
N GLN A 401 4.83 -9.73 -4.26
CA GLN A 401 4.54 -8.34 -3.90
C GLN A 401 5.80 -7.57 -3.54
N SER A 402 5.81 -6.27 -3.80
CA SER A 402 6.86 -5.40 -3.31
C SER A 402 6.69 -5.17 -1.79
N PRO A 403 7.74 -5.37 -0.96
CA PRO A 403 7.63 -5.31 0.49
C PRO A 403 7.11 -3.97 1.03
N TYR A 404 7.29 -2.88 0.29
CA TYR A 404 7.08 -1.52 0.77
C TYR A 404 5.85 -0.84 0.16
N ILE A 405 5.03 -1.55 -0.61
CA ILE A 405 3.79 -1.02 -1.17
C ILE A 405 2.59 -1.58 -0.36
N PRO A 406 1.60 -0.76 0.02
CA PRO A 406 0.37 -1.26 0.66
C PRO A 406 -0.52 -2.02 -0.33
N SER A 407 -1.10 -3.15 0.11
CA SER A 407 -1.94 -4.01 -0.76
C SER A 407 -3.17 -3.23 -1.24
N PRO A 408 -3.40 -3.09 -2.55
CA PRO A 408 -4.57 -2.40 -3.08
C PRO A 408 -5.84 -3.20 -2.76
N ARG A 409 -6.97 -2.50 -2.78
CA ARG A 409 -8.32 -3.06 -2.73
C ARG A 409 -9.06 -2.55 -3.96
N LEU A 410 -10.00 -3.33 -4.48
CA LEU A 410 -10.88 -2.84 -5.53
C LEU A 410 -11.77 -1.74 -4.92
N GLU A 411 -11.57 -0.48 -5.29
CA GLU A 411 -12.42 0.66 -4.89
C GLU A 411 -13.78 0.58 -5.59
N SER A 412 -14.50 -0.53 -5.41
CA SER A 412 -15.78 -0.80 -6.06
C SER A 412 -16.99 -0.65 -5.14
N GLU A 413 -16.78 -0.29 -3.88
CA GLU A 413 -17.90 0.16 -3.07
C GLU A 413 -18.13 1.62 -3.37
N ILE A 414 -19.32 1.96 -3.88
CA ILE A 414 -19.85 3.31 -3.82
C ILE A 414 -19.71 3.74 -2.36
N ILE A 415 -18.73 4.59 -2.08
CA ILE A 415 -18.49 5.09 -0.74
C ILE A 415 -19.59 6.11 -0.46
N VAL A 416 -20.68 5.64 0.13
CA VAL A 416 -21.75 6.53 0.59
C VAL A 416 -21.26 7.20 1.87
N SER A 417 -21.69 8.43 2.09
CA SER A 417 -21.36 9.19 3.28
C SER A 417 -22.63 9.40 4.12
N VAL A 418 -22.51 9.26 5.44
CA VAL A 418 -23.59 9.55 6.40
C VAL A 418 -23.07 10.30 7.61
N VAL A 419 -23.94 11.09 8.21
CA VAL A 419 -23.72 11.76 9.49
C VAL A 419 -24.52 11.02 10.55
N LEU A 420 -23.82 10.50 11.55
CA LEU A 420 -24.40 9.90 12.74
C LEU A 420 -24.35 10.91 13.89
N GLU A 421 -25.48 11.21 14.50
CA GLU A 421 -25.60 12.22 15.56
C GLU A 421 -25.74 11.54 16.92
N LEU A 422 -24.86 11.90 17.87
CA LEU A 422 -24.85 11.36 19.23
C LEU A 422 -25.13 12.47 20.27
N GLU A 423 -25.89 12.14 21.31
CA GLU A 423 -26.09 13.00 22.48
C GLU A 423 -24.93 12.81 23.47
N VAL A 424 -24.12 13.86 23.64
CA VAL A 424 -22.97 13.84 24.55
C VAL A 424 -23.00 15.06 25.46
N ASP A 425 -22.85 14.80 26.76
CA ASP A 425 -22.60 15.85 27.75
C ASP A 425 -21.12 16.23 27.71
N ILE A 426 -20.83 17.40 27.13
CA ILE A 426 -19.48 17.87 26.77
C ILE A 426 -18.68 18.30 28.01
N SER A 427 -19.29 18.23 29.20
CA SER A 427 -18.66 18.60 30.46
C SER A 427 -17.67 17.57 31.02
N VAL A 428 -17.61 16.34 30.47
CA VAL A 428 -16.95 15.19 31.16
C VAL A 428 -15.77 14.54 30.39
N HIS A 429 -15.54 14.85 29.11
CA HIS A 429 -14.55 14.11 28.31
C HIS A 429 -13.32 14.92 27.90
N THR A 430 -12.13 14.41 28.22
CA THR A 430 -10.86 14.85 27.63
C THR A 430 -10.82 14.51 26.14
N VAL A 431 -10.02 15.24 25.35
CA VAL A 431 -9.91 15.04 23.88
C VAL A 431 -9.45 13.60 23.54
N GLU A 432 -8.60 12.99 24.39
CA GLU A 432 -8.21 11.56 24.29
C GLU A 432 -9.37 10.59 24.58
N GLY A 433 -10.27 10.95 25.50
CA GLY A 433 -11.49 10.19 25.79
C GLY A 433 -12.44 10.16 24.59
N LEU A 434 -12.56 11.27 23.85
CA LEU A 434 -13.36 11.35 22.63
C LEU A 434 -12.77 10.52 21.49
N ALA A 435 -11.45 10.58 21.25
CA ALA A 435 -10.79 9.76 20.24
C ALA A 435 -10.94 8.25 20.52
N SER A 436 -10.69 7.84 21.76
CA SER A 436 -10.87 6.46 22.20
C SER A 436 -12.34 6.01 22.11
N LEU A 437 -13.29 6.91 22.37
CA LEU A 437 -14.71 6.64 22.25
C LEU A 437 -15.16 6.51 20.79
N ILE A 438 -14.57 7.31 19.89
CA ILE A 438 -14.79 7.21 18.44
C ILE A 438 -14.23 5.90 17.90
N ASP A 439 -12.99 5.53 18.24
CA ASP A 439 -12.38 4.27 17.84
C ASP A 439 -13.13 3.06 18.39
N ALA A 440 -13.56 3.12 19.66
CA ALA A 440 -14.40 2.09 20.28
C ALA A 440 -15.80 2.03 19.68
N SER A 441 -16.39 3.15 19.28
CA SER A 441 -17.70 3.21 18.61
C SER A 441 -17.63 2.63 17.20
N ILE A 442 -16.59 2.94 16.42
CA ILE A 442 -16.33 2.33 15.12
C ILE A 442 -16.10 0.82 15.28
N ALA A 443 -15.35 0.39 16.30
CA ALA A 443 -15.14 -1.01 16.61
C ALA A 443 -16.44 -1.73 17.02
N SER A 444 -17.32 -1.05 17.77
CA SER A 444 -18.64 -1.57 18.17
C SER A 444 -19.57 -1.74 16.97
N ILE A 445 -19.54 -0.80 16.02
CA ILE A 445 -20.26 -0.92 14.74
C ILE A 445 -19.69 -2.07 13.89
N LYS A 446 -18.36 -2.24 13.86
CA LYS A 446 -17.67 -3.35 13.15
C LYS A 446 -17.99 -4.73 13.73
N LEU A 447 -18.22 -4.85 15.04
CA LEU A 447 -18.63 -6.10 15.69
C LEU A 447 -20.04 -6.59 15.25
N GLN A 448 -20.85 -5.71 14.65
CA GLN A 448 -22.14 -6.09 14.08
C GLN A 448 -22.05 -6.52 12.60
N GLY A 449 -20.85 -6.76 12.06
CA GLY A 449 -20.67 -7.37 10.73
C GLY A 449 -20.51 -6.38 9.57
N SER A 450 -20.23 -5.09 9.85
CA SER A 450 -19.77 -4.13 8.85
C SER A 450 -18.27 -4.26 8.62
N ARG A 451 -17.85 -4.26 7.34
CA ARG A 451 -16.43 -4.44 6.95
C ARG A 451 -15.79 -3.18 6.39
N THR A 452 -16.57 -2.16 5.99
CA THR A 452 -16.05 -1.04 5.21
C THR A 452 -16.35 0.34 5.76
N LEU A 453 -17.14 0.45 6.84
CA LEU A 453 -17.34 1.72 7.55
C LEU A 453 -16.03 2.28 8.13
N LYS A 454 -15.75 3.53 7.76
CA LYS A 454 -14.61 4.34 8.20
C LYS A 454 -15.11 5.71 8.65
N LEU A 455 -14.45 6.29 9.65
CA LEU A 455 -14.63 7.70 10.00
C LEU A 455 -13.86 8.59 9.02
N ALA A 456 -14.56 9.57 8.45
CA ALA A 456 -13.96 10.66 7.70
C ALA A 456 -13.50 11.78 8.64
N TYR A 457 -14.38 12.30 9.49
CA TYR A 457 -14.07 13.31 10.51
C TYR A 457 -15.19 13.41 11.58
N TYR A 458 -15.01 14.27 12.59
CA TYR A 458 -16.02 14.61 13.59
C TYR A 458 -16.02 16.10 13.94
N GLU A 459 -17.10 16.60 14.54
CA GLU A 459 -17.20 17.99 15.05
C GLU A 459 -17.35 18.03 16.59
N LYS A 460 -16.60 18.91 17.25
CA LYS A 460 -16.66 19.17 18.71
C LYS A 460 -17.80 20.15 19.00
N GLY A 461 -18.70 19.81 19.94
CA GLY A 461 -19.89 20.62 20.26
C GLY A 461 -21.22 19.85 20.19
N SER A 462 -21.23 18.76 19.43
CA SER A 462 -22.28 17.76 19.27
C SER A 462 -21.61 16.66 18.48
N ILE A 463 -21.38 15.46 19.04
CA ILE A 463 -20.58 14.44 18.33
C ILE A 463 -21.34 13.98 17.10
N LYS A 464 -21.05 14.63 15.97
CA LYS A 464 -21.43 14.21 14.63
C LYS A 464 -20.28 13.37 14.09
N LEU A 465 -20.53 12.09 13.86
CA LEU A 465 -19.58 11.19 13.22
C LEU A 465 -19.88 11.15 11.74
N PHE A 466 -18.93 11.60 10.93
CA PHE A 466 -19.02 11.51 9.48
C PHE A 466 -18.43 10.18 9.06
N LEU A 467 -19.28 9.26 8.64
CA LEU A 467 -18.93 7.90 8.28
C LEU A 467 -18.98 7.73 6.76
N THR A 468 -18.05 6.96 6.23
CA THR A 468 -17.93 6.59 4.83
C THR A 468 -17.81 5.08 4.74
N GLY A 469 -18.57 4.42 3.87
CA GLY A 469 -18.52 2.96 3.68
C GLY A 469 -19.41 2.52 2.52
N SER A 470 -19.57 1.21 2.33
CA SER A 470 -20.49 0.70 1.30
C SER A 470 -21.92 1.17 1.52
N GLU A 471 -22.66 1.25 0.42
CA GLU A 471 -24.11 1.45 0.46
C GLU A 471 -24.81 0.36 1.30
N GLU A 472 -24.33 -0.89 1.25
CA GLU A 472 -24.84 -2.00 2.07
C GLU A 472 -24.63 -1.75 3.57
N ASP A 473 -23.40 -1.42 3.99
CA ASP A 473 -23.08 -1.18 5.41
C ASP A 473 -23.82 0.06 5.94
N ILE A 474 -23.97 1.09 5.12
CA ILE A 474 -24.74 2.29 5.49
C ILE A 474 -26.24 2.00 5.58
N THR A 475 -26.78 1.20 4.66
CA THR A 475 -28.18 0.77 4.72
C THR A 475 -28.44 -0.08 5.95
N ARG A 476 -27.50 -0.96 6.30
CA ARG A 476 -27.55 -1.76 7.52
C ARG A 476 -27.51 -0.88 8.77
N LEU A 477 -26.59 0.10 8.83
CA LEU A 477 -26.49 1.06 9.93
C LEU A 477 -27.82 1.83 10.10
N ARG A 478 -28.40 2.31 9.00
CA ARG A 478 -29.72 2.96 9.00
C ARG A 478 -30.82 2.04 9.53
N SER A 479 -30.82 0.78 9.11
CA SER A 479 -31.79 -0.22 9.58
C SER A 479 -31.69 -0.44 11.07
N LEU A 480 -30.48 -0.63 11.61
CA LEU A 480 -30.22 -0.86 13.04
C LEU A 480 -30.67 0.32 13.92
N ILE A 481 -30.46 1.56 13.45
CA ILE A 481 -30.89 2.76 14.16
C ILE A 481 -32.42 2.88 14.10
N THR A 482 -33.02 2.64 12.93
CA THR A 482 -34.47 2.78 12.72
C THR A 482 -35.26 1.68 13.44
N SER A 483 -34.74 0.46 13.52
CA SER A 483 -35.34 -0.65 14.28
C SER A 483 -35.19 -0.47 15.80
N GLY A 484 -34.33 0.46 16.24
CA GLY A 484 -34.01 0.68 17.64
C GLY A 484 -33.16 -0.43 18.24
N GLU A 485 -32.45 -1.21 17.42
CA GLU A 485 -31.42 -2.17 17.86
C GLU A 485 -30.11 -1.45 18.24
N LEU A 486 -29.83 -0.30 17.62
CA LEU A 486 -28.72 0.57 17.95
C LEU A 486 -29.22 1.89 18.56
N ARG A 487 -29.51 1.87 19.86
CA ARG A 487 -29.98 3.07 20.62
C ARG A 487 -28.86 3.84 21.27
N GLU A 488 -27.78 3.15 21.61
CA GLU A 488 -26.64 3.73 22.31
C GLU A 488 -25.34 3.22 21.68
N LEU A 489 -24.36 4.11 21.59
CA LEU A 489 -22.98 3.82 21.23
C LEU A 489 -22.09 4.23 22.39
N GLN A 490 -21.49 3.24 23.06
CA GLN A 490 -20.58 3.45 24.19
C GLN A 490 -21.17 4.33 25.31
N GLY A 491 -22.47 4.17 25.60
CA GLY A 491 -23.18 4.93 26.64
C GLY A 491 -23.72 6.29 26.20
N HIS A 492 -23.57 6.67 24.92
CA HIS A 492 -24.16 7.87 24.33
C HIS A 492 -25.36 7.53 23.46
N GLN A 493 -26.46 8.27 23.61
CA GLN A 493 -27.66 8.03 22.81
C GLN A 493 -27.42 8.37 21.35
N VAL A 494 -27.91 7.51 20.47
CA VAL A 494 -27.94 7.74 19.02
C VAL A 494 -29.20 8.52 18.68
N LEU A 495 -29.04 9.78 18.29
CA LEU A 495 -30.14 10.69 17.94
C LEU A 495 -30.70 10.40 16.54
N GLY A 496 -29.83 9.97 15.63
CA GLY A 496 -30.22 9.61 14.28
C GLY A 496 -29.08 9.52 13.29
N VAL A 497 -29.42 9.16 12.05
CA VAL A 497 -28.50 9.10 10.92
C VAL A 497 -29.11 9.83 9.73
N ARG A 498 -28.33 10.70 9.08
CA ARG A 498 -28.76 11.49 7.92
C ARG A 498 -27.69 11.55 6.84
N PRO A 499 -28.04 11.84 5.57
CA PRO A 499 -27.03 12.21 4.59
C PRO A 499 -26.34 13.53 4.97
N PRO A 500 -25.07 13.70 4.57
CA PRO A 500 -24.37 14.97 4.73
C PRO A 500 -24.97 16.05 3.82
N ASP A 501 -24.89 17.30 4.25
CA ASP A 501 -25.20 18.45 3.41
C ASP A 501 -24.08 18.70 2.36
N LYS A 502 -24.28 19.69 1.48
CA LYS A 502 -23.33 19.99 0.39
C LYS A 502 -21.92 20.33 0.91
N LYS A 503 -21.82 21.10 1.99
CA LYS A 503 -20.53 21.56 2.54
C LYS A 503 -19.85 20.41 3.28
N GLU A 504 -20.63 19.64 4.04
CA GLU A 504 -20.16 18.43 4.71
C GLU A 504 -19.63 17.42 3.68
N GLN A 505 -20.34 17.21 2.57
CA GLN A 505 -19.93 16.30 1.50
C GLN A 505 -18.67 16.79 0.76
N GLU A 506 -18.56 18.09 0.49
CA GLU A 506 -17.36 18.67 -0.13
C GLU A 506 -16.12 18.42 0.73
N LYS A 507 -16.23 18.63 2.04
CA LYS A 507 -15.15 18.32 2.99
C LYS A 507 -14.79 16.84 3.00
N ILE A 508 -15.78 15.93 3.01
CA ILE A 508 -15.52 14.48 2.93
C ILE A 508 -14.74 14.14 1.65
N ASN A 509 -15.14 14.72 0.52
CA ASN A 509 -14.50 14.47 -0.77
C ASN A 509 -13.03 14.94 -0.76
N ILE A 510 -12.74 16.11 -0.18
CA ILE A 510 -11.36 16.59 -0.03
C ILE A 510 -10.54 15.62 0.83
N ILE A 511 -11.07 15.19 1.99
CA ILE A 511 -10.39 14.24 2.88
C ILE A 511 -10.10 12.92 2.18
N GLN A 512 -11.08 12.38 1.43
CA GLN A 512 -10.92 11.15 0.67
C GLN A 512 -9.83 11.27 -0.40
N ARG A 513 -9.82 12.38 -1.15
CA ARG A 513 -8.80 12.64 -2.18
C ARG A 513 -7.41 12.83 -1.60
N ILE A 514 -7.29 13.40 -0.40
CA ILE A 514 -6.01 13.46 0.33
C ILE A 514 -5.53 12.03 0.64
N ARG A 515 -6.43 11.17 1.14
CA ARG A 515 -6.08 9.79 1.54
C ARG A 515 -5.77 8.87 0.36
N SER A 516 -6.42 9.05 -0.79
CA SER A 516 -6.14 8.28 -2.00
C SER A 516 -4.92 8.80 -2.77
N GLY A 517 -4.42 10.00 -2.45
CA GLY A 517 -3.33 10.65 -3.18
C GLY A 517 -3.77 11.32 -4.48
N GLU A 518 -5.07 11.35 -4.79
CA GLU A 518 -5.65 11.92 -6.01
C GLU A 518 -6.06 13.40 -5.84
N ILE A 519 -5.30 14.15 -5.03
CA ILE A 519 -5.50 15.57 -4.83
C ILE A 519 -4.35 16.38 -5.43
N ASP A 520 -4.72 17.48 -6.09
CA ASP A 520 -3.77 18.52 -6.41
C ASP A 520 -3.34 19.21 -5.11
N LYS A 521 -2.20 18.77 -4.57
CA LYS A 521 -1.65 19.24 -3.29
C LYS A 521 -1.39 20.77 -3.28
N ALA A 522 -1.32 21.42 -4.44
CA ALA A 522 -1.18 22.88 -4.53
C ALA A 522 -2.47 23.65 -4.20
N LYS A 523 -3.63 22.98 -4.25
CA LYS A 523 -4.96 23.57 -4.04
C LYS A 523 -5.53 23.37 -2.64
N LEU A 524 -4.69 22.99 -1.67
CA LEU A 524 -5.11 22.74 -0.28
C LEU A 524 -5.01 24.00 0.61
N MET A 525 -4.96 25.18 0.01
CA MET A 525 -4.92 26.46 0.73
C MET A 525 -6.31 26.78 1.30
N GLU A 526 -6.38 27.30 2.52
CA GLU A 526 -7.63 27.71 3.20
C GLU A 526 -8.69 26.59 3.38
N VAL A 527 -8.32 25.32 3.20
CA VAL A 527 -9.28 24.20 3.30
C VAL A 527 -9.70 23.92 4.75
N ASP A 528 -10.96 23.55 4.94
CA ASP A 528 -11.49 23.08 6.23
C ASP A 528 -11.26 21.57 6.39
N LEU A 529 -10.28 21.22 7.22
CA LEU A 529 -9.90 19.86 7.59
C LEU A 529 -10.05 19.62 9.10
N ARG A 530 -10.92 20.38 9.78
CA ARG A 530 -11.17 20.21 11.22
C ARG A 530 -11.63 18.79 11.53
N GLY A 531 -11.01 18.14 12.51
CA GLY A 531 -11.31 16.77 12.91
C GLY A 531 -11.02 15.70 11.87
N ALA A 532 -10.38 16.05 10.74
CA ALA A 532 -10.15 15.13 9.63
C ALA A 532 -9.28 13.93 10.04
N ASN A 533 -9.67 12.74 9.61
CA ASN A 533 -8.84 11.56 9.72
C ASN A 533 -7.88 11.46 8.53
N LEU A 534 -6.64 11.85 8.76
CA LEU A 534 -5.53 11.93 7.80
C LEU A 534 -4.30 11.14 8.30
N ILE A 535 -4.53 10.11 9.12
CA ILE A 535 -3.49 9.21 9.61
C ILE A 535 -2.72 8.62 8.42
N GLU A 536 -1.38 8.67 8.50
CA GLU A 536 -0.45 8.21 7.46
C GLU A 536 -0.64 8.86 6.06
N ALA A 537 -1.39 9.95 5.95
CA ALA A 537 -1.62 10.61 4.66
C ALA A 537 -0.32 11.20 4.07
N ASP A 538 -0.14 11.06 2.75
CA ASP A 538 0.97 11.71 2.04
C ASP A 538 0.60 13.14 1.60
N LEU A 539 1.01 14.11 2.41
CA LEU A 539 0.88 15.55 2.16
C LEU A 539 2.24 16.21 1.86
N LYS A 540 3.23 15.43 1.39
CA LYS A 540 4.55 15.95 1.03
C LYS A 540 4.44 17.09 0.01
N GLY A 541 5.02 18.23 0.33
CA GLY A 541 5.02 19.43 -0.51
C GLY A 541 3.65 20.11 -0.66
N ALA A 542 2.63 19.73 0.11
CA ALA A 542 1.31 20.32 0.01
C ALA A 542 1.29 21.80 0.42
N ASN A 543 0.47 22.59 -0.27
CA ASN A 543 0.18 23.96 0.12
C ASN A 543 -1.05 23.97 1.03
N LEU A 544 -0.82 23.98 2.34
CA LEU A 544 -1.82 24.02 3.42
C LEU A 544 -1.83 25.39 4.13
N MET A 545 -1.42 26.44 3.42
CA MET A 545 -1.39 27.80 3.97
C MET A 545 -2.81 28.19 4.41
N GLU A 546 -2.93 28.72 5.62
CA GLU A 546 -4.21 29.13 6.24
C GLU A 546 -5.26 28.01 6.36
N ALA A 547 -4.87 26.73 6.17
CA ALA A 547 -5.78 25.60 6.34
C ALA A 547 -6.22 25.44 7.81
N ASP A 548 -7.47 25.02 8.02
CA ASP A 548 -8.02 24.76 9.35
C ASP A 548 -7.99 23.26 9.66
N LEU A 549 -7.00 22.84 10.44
CA LEU A 549 -6.71 21.45 10.82
C LEU A 549 -6.98 21.20 12.32
N ARG A 550 -7.84 22.02 12.96
CA ARG A 550 -8.12 21.88 14.39
C ARG A 550 -8.63 20.48 14.72
N GLY A 551 -8.01 19.82 15.69
CA GLY A 551 -8.39 18.47 16.12
C GLY A 551 -8.20 17.37 15.07
N ALA A 552 -7.49 17.62 13.96
CA ALA A 552 -7.25 16.62 12.92
C ALA A 552 -6.34 15.49 13.41
N TYR A 553 -6.56 14.27 12.93
CA TYR A 553 -5.70 13.11 13.16
C TYR A 553 -4.70 12.97 12.03
N LEU A 554 -3.43 13.23 12.33
CA LEU A 554 -2.31 13.26 11.39
C LEU A 554 -1.16 12.35 11.89
N THR A 555 -1.44 11.39 12.77
CA THR A 555 -0.44 10.43 13.27
C THR A 555 0.26 9.75 12.10
N GLY A 556 1.59 9.77 12.08
CA GLY A 556 2.41 9.20 11.00
C GLY A 556 2.28 9.88 9.62
N ALA A 557 1.54 10.98 9.49
CA ALA A 557 1.36 11.66 8.21
C ALA A 557 2.67 12.26 7.68
N ASN A 558 2.86 12.22 6.36
CA ASN A 558 4.04 12.79 5.71
C ASN A 558 3.76 14.21 5.20
N LEU A 559 4.18 15.22 5.95
CA LEU A 559 4.06 16.66 5.61
C LEU A 559 5.43 17.27 5.24
N LYS A 560 6.40 16.46 4.83
CA LYS A 560 7.74 16.94 4.46
C LYS A 560 7.65 17.98 3.35
N GLY A 561 8.23 19.15 3.57
CA GLY A 561 8.22 20.28 2.63
C GLY A 561 6.86 20.94 2.44
N ALA A 562 5.83 20.59 3.23
CA ALA A 562 4.54 21.26 3.15
C ALA A 562 4.63 22.72 3.62
N ASN A 563 3.80 23.58 3.03
CA ASN A 563 3.60 24.96 3.46
C ASN A 563 2.37 25.04 4.36
N LEU A 564 2.58 25.14 5.66
CA LEU A 564 1.57 25.26 6.74
C LEU A 564 1.58 26.67 7.36
N ARG A 565 2.08 27.68 6.62
CA ARG A 565 2.12 29.06 7.12
C ARG A 565 0.72 29.50 7.54
N GLU A 566 0.59 30.03 8.75
CA GLU A 566 -0.67 30.53 9.33
C GLU A 566 -1.78 29.46 9.43
N ALA A 567 -1.46 28.17 9.26
CA ALA A 567 -2.41 27.07 9.44
C ALA A 567 -2.83 26.92 10.90
N ASN A 568 -4.06 26.47 11.14
CA ASN A 568 -4.60 26.24 12.48
C ASN A 568 -4.62 24.75 12.82
N LEU A 569 -3.64 24.29 13.59
CA LEU A 569 -3.43 22.91 14.05
C LEU A 569 -3.74 22.75 15.55
N MET A 570 -4.54 23.63 16.13
CA MET A 570 -4.88 23.57 17.55
C MET A 570 -5.54 22.23 17.90
N GLU A 571 -5.10 21.58 18.98
CA GLU A 571 -5.54 20.25 19.41
C GLU A 571 -5.33 19.12 18.37
N ALA A 572 -4.52 19.32 17.32
CA ALA A 572 -4.26 18.28 16.31
C ALA A 572 -3.36 17.15 16.85
N TYR A 573 -3.57 15.92 16.35
CA TYR A 573 -2.81 14.73 16.72
C TYR A 573 -1.76 14.40 15.67
N LEU A 574 -0.49 14.68 15.97
CA LEU A 574 0.64 14.65 15.03
C LEU A 574 1.75 13.70 15.50
N LYS A 575 1.43 12.72 16.36
CA LYS A 575 2.41 11.75 16.86
C LYS A 575 3.13 11.07 15.69
N GLU A 576 4.46 11.00 15.74
CA GLU A 576 5.31 10.36 14.71
C GLU A 576 5.18 10.94 13.28
N ALA A 577 4.50 12.08 13.10
CA ALA A 577 4.33 12.70 11.78
C ALA A 577 5.64 13.37 11.28
N ASN A 578 5.82 13.46 9.97
CA ASN A 578 6.94 14.17 9.36
C ASN A 578 6.56 15.61 9.01
N LEU A 579 6.87 16.57 9.88
CA LEU A 579 6.58 18.00 9.72
C LEU A 579 7.82 18.84 9.39
N ARG A 580 8.78 18.29 8.63
CA ARG A 580 9.91 19.04 8.09
C ARG A 580 9.48 20.03 7.00
N GLY A 581 8.76 21.09 7.37
CA GLY A 581 8.14 22.05 6.45
C GLY A 581 8.13 23.48 7.00
N ASN A 582 7.26 24.32 6.42
CA ASN A 582 7.10 25.70 6.83
C ASN A 582 5.84 25.88 7.68
N LEU A 583 6.01 26.06 8.99
CA LEU A 583 4.96 26.29 10.00
C LEU A 583 5.00 27.73 10.56
N MET A 584 5.57 28.68 9.82
CA MET A 584 5.67 30.07 10.27
C MET A 584 4.28 30.60 10.65
N ARG A 585 4.15 31.16 11.86
CA ARG A 585 2.90 31.68 12.43
C ARG A 585 1.76 30.66 12.55
N ALA A 586 2.03 29.36 12.42
CA ALA A 586 1.02 28.33 12.60
C ALA A 586 0.55 28.26 14.06
N ASN A 587 -0.72 27.92 14.27
CA ASN A 587 -1.29 27.73 15.61
C ASN A 587 -1.29 26.25 15.99
N LEU A 588 -0.38 25.84 16.87
CA LEU A 588 -0.18 24.48 17.37
C LEU A 588 -0.57 24.33 18.86
N ARG A 589 -1.42 25.23 19.38
CA ARG A 589 -1.83 25.21 20.78
C ARG A 589 -2.45 23.85 21.15
N GLU A 590 -2.00 23.26 22.25
CA GLU A 590 -2.46 21.95 22.76
C GLU A 590 -2.32 20.79 21.76
N ALA A 591 -1.53 20.93 20.68
CA ALA A 591 -1.32 19.86 19.71
C ALA A 591 -0.46 18.74 20.32
N ASN A 592 -0.76 17.48 19.95
CA ASN A 592 0.06 16.33 20.29
C ASN A 592 1.15 16.12 19.24
N LEU A 593 2.37 16.55 19.56
CA LEU A 593 3.56 16.51 18.73
C LEU A 593 4.58 15.49 19.26
N MET A 594 4.13 14.44 19.95
CA MET A 594 5.02 13.43 20.52
C MET A 594 5.78 12.70 19.41
N GLU A 595 7.10 12.55 19.55
CA GLU A 595 7.94 11.83 18.57
C GLU A 595 7.83 12.36 17.11
N VAL A 596 7.31 13.59 16.93
CA VAL A 596 7.19 14.21 15.62
C VAL A 596 8.57 14.58 15.05
N ASP A 597 8.71 14.52 13.73
CA ASP A 597 9.91 14.95 13.04
C ASP A 597 9.78 16.38 12.49
N LEU A 598 10.33 17.34 13.22
CA LEU A 598 10.40 18.77 12.91
C LEU A 598 11.82 19.21 12.53
N MET A 599 12.71 18.28 12.13
CA MET A 599 14.10 18.61 11.80
C MET A 599 14.16 19.71 10.72
N ARG A 600 14.83 20.81 11.04
CA ARG A 600 14.98 22.00 10.19
C ARG A 600 13.66 22.63 9.74
N ALA A 601 12.57 22.39 10.46
CA ALA A 601 11.30 23.06 10.20
C ALA A 601 11.36 24.55 10.55
N ASN A 602 10.62 25.37 9.81
CA ASN A 602 10.43 26.78 10.15
C ASN A 602 9.19 26.93 11.04
N LEU A 603 9.39 27.22 12.33
CA LEU A 603 8.36 27.44 13.35
C LEU A 603 8.37 28.89 13.85
N ARG A 604 8.92 29.84 13.07
CA ARG A 604 9.01 31.25 13.48
C ARG A 604 7.63 31.79 13.83
N GLU A 605 7.53 32.46 14.96
CA GLU A 605 6.28 33.04 15.48
C GLU A 605 5.12 32.04 15.63
N ALA A 606 5.39 30.72 15.60
CA ALA A 606 4.36 29.71 15.81
C ALA A 606 3.85 29.73 17.26
N ASN A 607 2.57 29.41 17.44
CA ASN A 607 1.97 29.29 18.77
C ASN A 607 1.96 27.84 19.23
N LEU A 608 2.90 27.46 20.09
CA LEU A 608 3.07 26.12 20.67
C LEU A 608 2.58 26.06 22.12
N LYS A 609 1.74 26.99 22.56
CA LYS A 609 1.23 27.04 23.94
C LYS A 609 0.61 25.68 24.32
N GLU A 610 1.04 25.12 25.45
CA GLU A 610 0.55 23.83 25.99
C GLU A 610 0.68 22.63 25.03
N ALA A 611 1.52 22.72 23.99
CA ALA A 611 1.75 21.62 23.06
C ALA A 611 2.62 20.50 23.67
N TYR A 612 2.39 19.25 23.24
CA TYR A 612 3.09 18.06 23.76
C TYR A 612 4.21 17.62 22.82
N LEU A 613 5.46 18.03 23.06
CA LEU A 613 6.62 17.75 22.21
C LEU A 613 7.56 16.69 22.79
N LYS A 614 7.06 15.76 23.61
CA LYS A 614 7.91 14.73 24.23
C LYS A 614 8.58 13.88 23.15
N GLY A 615 9.90 13.77 23.16
CA GLY A 615 10.65 12.99 22.17
C GLY A 615 10.65 13.54 20.74
N ALA A 616 10.13 14.75 20.50
CA ALA A 616 10.13 15.36 19.18
C ALA A 616 11.56 15.64 18.67
N ASN A 617 11.78 15.51 17.36
CA ASN A 617 13.02 15.90 16.72
C ASN A 617 12.92 17.34 16.20
N LEU A 618 13.53 18.28 16.91
CA LEU A 618 13.61 19.70 16.57
C LEU A 618 15.01 20.09 16.05
N MET A 619 15.86 19.13 15.67
CA MET A 619 17.23 19.40 15.28
C MET A 619 17.30 20.44 14.15
N GLY A 620 17.99 21.56 14.38
CA GLY A 620 18.11 22.66 13.42
C GLY A 620 16.81 23.44 13.12
N ALA A 621 15.73 23.23 13.88
CA ALA A 621 14.47 23.94 13.68
C ALA A 621 14.58 25.42 14.05
N ASP A 622 13.84 26.29 13.36
CA ASP A 622 13.79 27.72 13.64
C ASP A 622 12.52 28.06 14.44
N LEU A 623 12.64 28.24 15.75
CA LEU A 623 11.55 28.63 16.67
C LEU A 623 11.64 30.11 17.07
N ILE A 624 12.24 30.97 16.26
CA ILE A 624 12.41 32.38 16.60
C ILE A 624 11.05 33.06 16.77
N GLY A 625 10.84 33.74 17.92
CA GLY A 625 9.57 34.40 18.23
C GLY A 625 8.41 33.47 18.60
N ALA A 626 8.63 32.14 18.67
CA ALA A 626 7.57 31.19 18.98
C ALA A 626 7.07 31.31 20.43
N CYS A 627 5.78 31.03 20.65
CA CYS A 627 5.17 31.00 21.97
C CYS A 627 5.13 29.57 22.51
N LEU A 628 5.93 29.28 23.55
CA LEU A 628 6.12 27.96 24.17
C LEU A 628 5.55 27.88 25.60
N ILE A 629 4.65 28.80 25.97
CA ILE A 629 4.07 28.83 27.32
C ILE A 629 3.42 27.48 27.63
N GLY A 630 3.93 26.78 28.65
CA GLY A 630 3.40 25.47 29.07
C GLY A 630 3.69 24.32 28.10
N ALA A 631 4.54 24.49 27.09
CA ALA A 631 4.90 23.42 26.16
C ALA A 631 5.77 22.34 26.83
N TYR A 632 5.51 21.06 26.53
CA TYR A 632 6.20 19.91 27.12
C TYR A 632 7.34 19.41 26.23
N LEU A 633 8.58 19.86 26.48
CA LEU A 633 9.78 19.57 25.66
C LEU A 633 10.67 18.43 26.20
N THR A 634 10.14 17.60 27.10
CA THR A 634 10.91 16.53 27.75
C THR A 634 11.42 15.52 26.71
N LYS A 635 12.72 15.21 26.73
CA LYS A 635 13.39 14.31 25.74
C LYS A 635 13.35 14.75 24.28
N ALA A 636 12.88 15.95 23.95
CA ALA A 636 13.00 16.47 22.59
C ALA A 636 14.49 16.63 22.19
N ASP A 637 14.84 16.32 20.94
CA ASP A 637 16.16 16.62 20.38
C ASP A 637 16.14 18.06 19.85
N VAL A 638 16.88 18.95 20.51
CA VAL A 638 16.90 20.39 20.21
C VAL A 638 18.27 20.85 19.70
N ASN A 639 19.11 19.92 19.25
CA ASN A 639 20.46 20.24 18.80
C ASN A 639 20.41 21.22 17.61
N ASN A 640 21.12 22.36 17.73
CA ASN A 640 21.11 23.48 16.78
C ASN A 640 19.73 24.11 16.52
N ALA A 641 18.73 23.89 17.37
CA ALA A 641 17.43 24.54 17.24
C ALA A 641 17.51 26.00 17.73
N HIS A 642 16.93 26.95 16.99
CA HIS A 642 16.98 28.38 17.31
C HIS A 642 15.75 28.81 18.10
N PHE A 643 15.94 29.33 19.31
CA PHE A 643 14.88 29.79 20.22
C PHE A 643 14.93 31.31 20.48
N TRP A 644 15.55 32.12 19.61
CA TRP A 644 15.68 33.55 19.87
C TRP A 644 14.30 34.24 20.01
N ASN A 645 14.17 35.15 20.98
CA ASN A 645 12.94 35.92 21.24
C ASN A 645 11.69 35.05 21.47
N ASN A 646 11.84 33.79 21.90
CA ASN A 646 10.72 32.94 22.26
C ASN A 646 10.01 33.45 23.55
N ARG A 647 8.75 33.05 23.74
CA ARG A 647 8.00 33.31 24.98
C ARG A 647 7.72 32.02 25.72
N GLY A 648 7.72 32.04 27.05
CA GLY A 648 7.22 30.94 27.87
C GLY A 648 8.23 29.87 28.27
N ILE A 649 9.50 30.01 27.86
CA ILE A 649 10.62 29.23 28.40
C ILE A 649 11.19 29.97 29.61
N ASN A 650 11.22 29.31 30.77
CA ASN A 650 11.83 29.86 31.98
C ASN A 650 13.37 29.64 32.01
N LEU A 651 14.06 30.22 32.99
CA LEU A 651 15.53 30.14 33.09
C LEU A 651 16.06 28.70 33.22
N GLU A 652 15.36 27.84 33.95
CA GLU A 652 15.76 26.43 34.15
C GLU A 652 15.64 25.65 32.84
N GLN A 653 14.51 25.78 32.15
CA GLN A 653 14.27 25.19 30.85
C GLN A 653 15.27 25.70 29.81
N LYS A 654 15.59 27.00 29.82
CA LYS A 654 16.61 27.58 28.93
C LYS A 654 17.98 26.94 29.15
N SER A 655 18.42 26.81 30.40
CA SER A 655 19.71 26.17 30.73
C SER A 655 19.75 24.71 30.28
N ASP A 656 18.67 23.94 30.50
CA ASP A 656 18.55 22.56 30.02
C ASP A 656 18.59 22.47 28.49
N LEU A 657 17.83 23.30 27.79
CA LEU A 657 17.79 23.33 26.33
C LEU A 657 19.16 23.68 25.73
N GLN A 658 19.87 24.67 26.30
CA GLN A 658 21.23 25.02 25.88
C GLN A 658 22.22 23.87 26.07
N LYS A 659 22.15 23.14 27.19
CA LYS A 659 22.97 21.93 27.41
C LYS A 659 22.69 20.84 26.39
N ARG A 660 21.46 20.78 25.86
CA ARG A 660 21.05 19.88 24.77
C ARG A 660 21.37 20.43 23.36
N GLY A 661 22.07 21.56 23.25
CA GLY A 661 22.54 22.14 21.99
C GLY A 661 21.60 23.17 21.36
N ALA A 662 20.58 23.65 22.06
CA ALA A 662 19.72 24.72 21.56
C ALA A 662 20.43 26.09 21.56
N ILE A 663 20.12 26.90 20.56
CA ILE A 663 20.69 28.24 20.33
C ILE A 663 19.68 29.29 20.80
N PHE A 664 20.10 30.12 21.77
CA PHE A 664 19.38 31.31 22.18
C PHE A 664 20.36 32.46 21.90
N GLU A 665 20.15 33.25 20.84
CA GLU A 665 20.96 34.45 20.63
C GLU A 665 20.63 35.47 21.73
N ASP A 666 21.47 35.50 22.75
CA ASP A 666 21.76 36.69 23.55
C ASP A 666 23.27 36.94 23.38
N ASP A 667 23.68 37.48 22.22
CA ASP A 667 25.04 38.04 22.08
C ASP A 667 24.96 39.57 22.26
N PRO A 668 25.40 40.11 23.41
CA PRO A 668 25.33 41.55 23.70
C PRO A 668 26.16 42.41 22.74
N GLU A 669 27.03 41.82 21.92
CA GLU A 669 27.94 42.58 21.04
C GLU A 669 27.32 42.99 19.69
N LEU A 670 26.07 42.60 19.39
CA LEU A 670 25.41 42.90 18.10
C LEU A 670 24.07 43.66 18.21
N SER A 671 23.65 44.08 19.40
CA SER A 671 22.45 44.89 19.57
C SER A 671 22.77 46.39 19.36
N GLU A 672 22.58 46.91 18.16
CA GLU A 672 22.29 48.34 18.02
C GLU A 672 20.91 48.64 18.64
N PRO A 673 20.76 49.69 19.46
CA PRO A 673 19.50 50.02 20.09
C PRO A 673 18.51 50.57 19.05
N CYS A 674 17.35 49.92 18.91
CA CYS A 674 16.22 50.50 18.18
C CYS A 674 15.70 51.76 18.89
N PRO A 675 15.47 52.88 18.17
CA PRO A 675 14.94 54.11 18.75
C PRO A 675 13.47 53.99 19.15
N GLU A 676 13.11 54.81 20.15
CA GLU A 676 11.86 54.84 20.96
C GLU A 676 10.53 54.81 20.19
#